data_AF-A0A534Q4G2-F1
#
_entry.id   AF-A0A534Q4G2-F1
#
_cell.length_a   1.000
_cell.length_b   1.000
_cell.length_c   1.000
_cell.angle_alpha   90.00
_cell.angle_beta   90.00
_cell.angle_gamma   90.00
#
_symmetry.space_group_name_H-M   'P 1'
#
loop_
_entity.id
_entity.type
_entity.pdbx_description
1 polymer ?
#
loop_
_entity_poly.entity_id
_entity_poly.type
_entity_poly.pdbx_seq_one_letter_code
_entity_poly.pdbx_strand_id
1 'polypeptide(L)'
;MPALEEPVKIEFKALTVVAIAAFASACSSTTVNPASGSVSVGSDVSSLPNDGTKANLTATATQADGKPASGTIVFTASAGDMNGTATVTATVNLDATGKAKVTYACNVAVDSRCGAGKVLITAVTNNLTGGAQLDITGPGGTTGTGTDGGTVVTNPDGGTVVVGPPTIIIETAETPSVLGLKGSGIQEHGLMTFLVTDSSGNPVSGAAVTFAQATPNLVTLGHTTGTSDTTGHVVVDYAAGGEVGVSSISATLTVNGAVASHPIAVRGARPSASGFYFRCGRINLPVYTTTLQYETSACVVRLKDRDGNRVGIPTPVSFATEAGAISASAVTKAFDFNDPTDPEEGSVTVTFSSDLGNGFRPADTAPLAADAAQFPKPRAAEPSTGTNCTTASASCQNPRDQLVTLIAMVRGEEAFVDANHNGQYDTGELFVDQGDPFVDSNDNDIYDSASEVRFCGSSDCTAYHGPNGVWDSDRTLWVPTWVVFTAAAGGVSVSVDPWVPGSCADYTDNNGSFPSIITTRVRFLDPWLNVPTIGTTYAATLKTTTPAGLTLTTTGGNPELDNFGSMDVSWERVSAANPTKDCTVANTTNGVCITKTEFGGWDSGYRLGLVLLNANKTPPVAVPGHACGTPTAGTAATGFTIDVTATQPHVTSHIGAFGTFAYVP
;
A
#
# COMPACT_ATOMS: atom_id res chain seq x y z
N MET A 1 -28.89 56.35 16.26
CA MET A 1 -29.30 56.00 17.63
C MET A 1 -28.90 54.55 17.87
N PRO A 2 -28.24 54.20 18.99
CA PRO A 2 -27.70 52.87 19.23
C PRO A 2 -28.73 51.94 19.89
N ALA A 3 -28.61 50.63 19.65
CA ALA A 3 -28.58 49.56 20.67
C ALA A 3 -28.96 48.18 20.06
N LEU A 4 -28.04 47.23 20.26
CA LEU A 4 -28.24 45.79 20.53
C LEU A 4 -28.71 44.86 19.39
N GLU A 5 -27.82 43.96 18.94
CA GLU A 5 -27.93 42.51 19.22
C GLU A 5 -26.64 41.76 18.83
N GLU A 6 -26.24 40.80 19.68
CA GLU A 6 -25.02 39.99 19.63
C GLU A 6 -25.06 38.86 18.58
N PRO A 7 -23.90 38.35 18.12
CA PRO A 7 -23.81 37.09 17.38
C PRO A 7 -23.79 35.87 18.32
N VAL A 8 -24.65 34.89 18.03
CA VAL A 8 -24.74 33.57 18.69
C VAL A 8 -23.43 32.79 18.51
N LYS A 9 -22.75 32.47 19.63
CA LYS A 9 -21.67 31.48 19.71
C LYS A 9 -22.26 30.08 19.90
N ILE A 10 -21.84 29.14 19.06
CA ILE A 10 -22.11 27.70 19.22
C ILE A 10 -21.00 27.12 20.10
N GLU A 11 -21.33 26.70 21.32
CA GLU A 11 -20.42 26.03 22.25
C GLU A 11 -20.33 24.52 21.94
N PHE A 12 -19.12 24.05 21.62
CA PHE A 12 -18.77 22.63 21.70
C PHE A 12 -18.49 22.27 23.16
N LYS A 13 -19.33 21.41 23.76
CA LYS A 13 -19.08 20.82 25.08
C LYS A 13 -17.87 19.87 25.00
N ALA A 14 -16.73 20.33 25.50
CA ALA A 14 -15.57 19.49 25.78
C ALA A 14 -15.87 18.62 27.02
N LEU A 15 -15.83 17.30 26.84
CA LEU A 15 -15.96 16.34 27.94
C LEU A 15 -14.64 16.31 28.72
N THR A 16 -14.70 16.78 29.97
CA THR A 16 -13.61 16.77 30.94
C THR A 16 -13.30 15.34 31.37
N VAL A 17 -12.06 14.87 31.18
CA VAL A 17 -11.51 13.74 31.94
C VAL A 17 -10.36 14.26 32.81
N VAL A 18 -10.47 13.88 34.07
CA VAL A 18 -9.79 14.41 35.25
C VAL A 18 -8.29 14.12 35.22
N ALA A 19 -7.49 15.16 35.45
CA ALA A 19 -6.09 15.04 35.84
C ALA A 19 -6.01 14.57 37.30
N ILE A 20 -5.44 13.38 37.52
CA ILE A 20 -5.01 12.92 38.85
C ILE A 20 -3.48 13.03 38.89
N ALA A 21 -3.00 13.81 39.84
CA ALA A 21 -1.60 14.05 40.14
C ALA A 21 -0.96 12.87 40.89
N ALA A 22 0.30 12.61 40.54
CA ALA A 22 1.41 12.18 41.40
C ALA A 22 1.17 11.08 42.45
N PHE A 23 1.61 9.86 42.11
CA PHE A 23 2.31 8.98 43.05
C PHE A 23 3.74 8.79 42.56
N ALA A 24 4.66 9.53 43.19
CA ALA A 24 6.06 9.15 43.25
C ALA A 24 6.22 8.23 44.47
N SER A 25 6.60 6.97 44.26
CA SER A 25 7.18 6.13 45.31
C SER A 25 7.92 4.94 44.72
N ALA A 26 9.22 4.91 45.03
CA ALA A 26 10.10 3.77 45.18
C ALA A 26 10.60 3.05 43.91
N CYS A 27 11.86 3.34 43.60
CA CYS A 27 12.79 2.41 42.97
C CYS A 27 12.62 1.00 43.54
N SER A 28 12.39 0.03 42.66
CA SER A 28 13.09 -1.25 42.75
C SER A 28 13.80 -1.42 41.43
N SER A 29 15.10 -1.14 41.44
CA SER A 29 16.02 -1.55 40.39
C SER A 29 16.05 -3.07 40.36
N THR A 30 15.12 -3.68 39.62
CA THR A 30 15.41 -4.97 39.02
C THR A 30 16.44 -4.68 37.94
N THR A 31 17.67 -5.08 38.19
CA THR A 31 18.75 -5.10 37.20
C THR A 31 18.22 -5.76 35.92
N VAL A 32 17.84 -4.94 34.95
CA VAL A 32 17.59 -5.36 33.57
C VAL A 32 18.94 -5.88 33.10
N ASN A 33 19.02 -7.18 32.85
CA ASN A 33 20.17 -7.72 32.13
C ASN A 33 20.16 -7.00 30.77
N PRO A 34 21.22 -6.27 30.38
CA PRO A 34 21.16 -5.43 29.19
C PRO A 34 20.90 -6.32 27.99
N ALA A 35 19.85 -6.01 27.24
CA ALA A 35 19.58 -6.64 25.97
C ALA A 35 20.84 -6.44 25.09
N SER A 36 21.34 -7.52 24.49
CA SER A 36 22.58 -7.53 23.72
C SER A 36 22.30 -7.16 22.26
N GLY A 37 23.00 -6.14 21.75
CA GLY A 37 22.98 -5.75 20.34
C GLY A 37 23.61 -6.80 19.40
N SER A 38 23.81 -6.46 18.13
CA SER A 38 24.47 -7.35 17.16
C SER A 38 25.63 -6.67 16.43
N VAL A 39 26.56 -7.48 15.93
CA VAL A 39 27.67 -7.03 15.07
C VAL A 39 27.82 -8.01 13.91
N SER A 40 27.78 -7.51 12.68
CA SER A 40 28.06 -8.30 11.47
C SER A 40 29.20 -7.65 10.68
N VAL A 41 29.94 -8.46 9.91
CA VAL A 41 31.05 -8.02 9.07
C VAL A 41 30.84 -8.57 7.67
N GLY A 42 30.88 -7.70 6.66
CA GLY A 42 30.84 -8.06 5.24
C GLY A 42 32.10 -7.57 4.50
N SER A 43 32.45 -8.27 3.43
CA SER A 43 33.52 -7.92 2.50
C SER A 43 32.94 -7.68 1.11
N ASP A 44 33.52 -6.77 0.33
CA ASP A 44 33.15 -6.53 -1.07
C ASP A 44 33.61 -7.66 -2.02
N VAL A 45 34.59 -8.46 -1.59
CA VAL A 45 35.08 -9.64 -2.29
C VAL A 45 35.06 -10.87 -1.40
N SER A 46 34.81 -12.05 -1.99
CA SER A 46 34.87 -13.34 -1.29
C SER A 46 36.26 -13.99 -1.33
N SER A 47 37.12 -13.56 -2.27
CA SER A 47 38.52 -13.99 -2.35
C SER A 47 39.45 -12.84 -2.76
N LEU A 48 40.71 -12.92 -2.31
CA LEU A 48 41.72 -11.88 -2.47
C LEU A 48 43.08 -12.52 -2.80
N PRO A 49 43.78 -12.10 -3.86
CA PRO A 49 45.12 -12.58 -4.13
C PRO A 49 46.10 -12.12 -3.04
N ASN A 50 47.10 -12.94 -2.75
CA ASN A 50 48.08 -12.69 -1.70
C ASN A 50 49.24 -11.75 -2.11
N ASP A 51 48.96 -10.81 -3.01
CA ASP A 51 49.90 -9.85 -3.58
C ASP A 51 49.81 -8.44 -2.97
N GLY A 52 48.92 -8.26 -1.98
CA GLY A 52 48.65 -6.96 -1.35
C GLY A 52 47.50 -6.17 -2.00
N THR A 53 46.72 -6.78 -2.89
CA THR A 53 45.43 -6.24 -3.33
C THR A 53 44.52 -5.98 -2.12
N LYS A 54 43.67 -4.95 -2.20
CA LYS A 54 42.82 -4.50 -1.09
C LYS A 54 41.37 -4.96 -1.25
N ALA A 55 40.76 -5.41 -0.16
CA ALA A 55 39.33 -5.61 0.03
C ALA A 55 38.75 -4.48 0.91
N ASN A 56 37.51 -4.08 0.66
CA ASN A 56 36.76 -3.17 1.53
C ASN A 56 35.86 -3.97 2.48
N LEU A 57 36.10 -3.81 3.77
CA LEU A 57 35.31 -4.43 4.82
C LEU A 57 34.33 -3.42 5.38
N THR A 58 33.08 -3.85 5.58
CA THR A 58 32.04 -3.06 6.25
C THR A 58 31.52 -3.83 7.44
N ALA A 59 31.64 -3.26 8.64
CA ALA A 59 30.94 -3.77 9.81
C ALA A 59 29.67 -2.98 10.06
N THR A 60 28.60 -3.67 10.45
CA THR A 60 27.34 -3.06 10.89
C THR A 60 27.09 -3.49 12.33
N ALA A 61 26.84 -2.52 13.22
CA ALA A 61 26.53 -2.77 14.62
C ALA A 61 25.17 -2.16 14.96
N THR A 62 24.31 -2.95 15.60
CA THR A 62 22.99 -2.52 16.05
C THR A 62 22.87 -2.70 17.56
N GLN A 63 22.08 -1.81 18.18
CA GLN A 63 21.68 -1.93 19.58
C GLN A 63 20.54 -2.94 19.70
N ALA A 64 20.23 -3.32 20.93
CA ALA A 64 19.23 -4.34 21.20
C ALA A 64 17.78 -3.93 20.89
N ASP A 65 17.52 -2.64 20.67
CA ASP A 65 16.24 -2.11 20.18
C ASP A 65 16.18 -2.02 18.65
N GLY A 66 17.15 -2.61 17.94
CA GLY A 66 17.26 -2.57 16.48
C GLY A 66 17.80 -1.26 15.92
N LYS A 67 18.12 -0.26 16.76
CA LYS A 67 18.68 1.01 16.28
C LYS A 67 20.18 0.88 15.95
N PRO A 68 20.72 1.78 15.09
CA PRO A 68 22.16 1.93 14.91
C PRO A 68 22.95 2.03 16.22
N ALA A 69 24.03 1.26 16.36
CA ALA A 69 24.97 1.41 17.48
C ALA A 69 25.89 2.62 17.26
N SER A 70 26.26 3.30 18.35
CA SER A 70 27.18 4.43 18.34
C SER A 70 28.46 4.11 19.11
N GLY A 71 29.60 4.66 18.68
CA GLY A 71 30.88 4.50 19.37
C GLY A 71 31.96 3.96 18.45
N THR A 72 32.95 3.27 19.02
CA THR A 72 34.07 2.67 18.28
C THR A 72 33.86 1.18 18.05
N ILE A 73 34.35 0.69 16.91
CA ILE A 73 34.45 -0.73 16.60
C ILE A 73 35.90 -1.07 16.25
N VAL A 74 36.37 -2.22 16.74
CA VAL A 74 37.74 -2.71 16.54
C VAL A 74 37.71 -3.89 15.60
N PHE A 75 38.27 -3.73 14.41
CA PHE A 75 38.50 -4.83 13.49
C PHE A 75 39.83 -5.52 13.81
N THR A 76 39.86 -6.85 13.75
CA THR A 76 41.07 -7.68 13.93
C THR A 76 41.10 -8.81 12.90
N ALA A 77 42.17 -8.93 12.13
CA ALA A 77 42.42 -10.03 11.20
C ALA A 77 43.43 -11.04 11.79
N SER A 78 43.34 -12.32 11.43
CA SER A 78 44.33 -13.31 11.86
C SER A 78 45.70 -13.14 11.18
N ALA A 79 45.74 -12.51 10.01
CA ALA A 79 46.95 -12.18 9.24
C ALA A 79 46.70 -11.01 8.28
N GLY A 80 47.76 -10.30 7.86
CA GLY A 80 47.69 -9.23 6.85
C GLY A 80 47.76 -7.82 7.42
N ASP A 81 47.21 -6.84 6.68
CA ASP A 81 47.30 -5.42 6.97
C ASP A 81 45.94 -4.73 6.89
N MET A 82 45.60 -3.99 7.94
CA MET A 82 44.40 -3.17 8.06
C MET A 82 44.74 -1.70 7.82
N ASN A 83 43.99 -1.07 6.91
CA ASN A 83 44.15 0.34 6.52
C ASN A 83 45.54 0.74 6.02
N GLY A 84 46.36 -0.22 5.59
CA GLY A 84 47.72 0.05 5.10
C GLY A 84 48.67 0.50 6.22
N THR A 85 48.44 0.03 7.44
CA THR A 85 49.19 0.45 8.64
C THR A 85 50.26 -0.56 9.06
N ALA A 86 50.42 -1.66 8.32
CA ALA A 86 51.19 -2.84 8.70
C ALA A 86 50.76 -3.46 10.04
N THR A 87 49.49 -3.29 10.41
CA THR A 87 48.91 -3.91 11.62
C THR A 87 47.68 -4.73 11.27
N VAL A 88 47.42 -5.79 12.03
CA VAL A 88 46.23 -6.64 11.83
C VAL A 88 44.97 -6.08 12.49
N THR A 89 45.03 -4.86 13.05
CA THR A 89 43.95 -4.25 13.82
C THR A 89 43.63 -2.84 13.35
N ALA A 90 42.35 -2.47 13.29
CA ALA A 90 41.92 -1.09 13.02
C ALA A 90 40.76 -0.70 13.93
N THR A 91 40.84 0.47 14.57
CA THR A 91 39.74 1.04 15.35
C THR A 91 39.09 2.18 14.57
N VAL A 92 37.78 2.13 14.38
CA VAL A 92 37.02 3.12 13.59
C VAL A 92 35.74 3.51 14.35
N ASN A 93 35.28 4.75 14.16
CA ASN A 93 33.99 5.19 14.68
C ASN A 93 32.85 4.70 13.79
N LEU A 94 31.74 4.28 14.41
CA LEU A 94 30.49 3.98 13.73
C LEU A 94 29.86 5.29 13.24
N ASP A 95 29.31 5.27 12.02
CA ASP A 95 28.54 6.39 11.47
C ASP A 95 27.12 6.46 12.06
N ALA A 96 26.32 7.45 11.62
CA ALA A 96 24.94 7.63 12.10
C ALA A 96 24.00 6.45 11.77
N THR A 97 24.40 5.56 10.86
CA THR A 97 23.68 4.33 10.50
C THR A 97 24.25 3.09 11.20
N GLY A 98 25.24 3.26 12.08
CA GLY A 98 25.83 2.16 12.84
C GLY A 98 26.81 1.35 12.01
N LYS A 99 27.41 1.93 10.97
CA LYS A 99 28.35 1.27 10.06
C LYS A 99 29.76 1.83 10.19
N ALA A 100 30.76 0.99 9.96
CA ALA A 100 32.16 1.39 9.86
C ALA A 100 32.84 0.65 8.71
N LYS A 101 33.78 1.33 8.03
CA LYS A 101 34.51 0.78 6.89
C LYS A 101 36.02 0.80 7.13
N VAL A 102 36.69 -0.29 6.75
CA VAL A 102 38.15 -0.42 6.72
C VAL A 102 38.60 -1.09 5.43
N THR A 103 39.85 -0.90 5.07
CA THR A 103 40.49 -1.66 3.98
C THR A 103 41.35 -2.76 4.56
N TYR A 104 41.33 -3.93 3.94
CA TYR A 104 42.15 -5.07 4.31
C TYR A 104 43.01 -5.51 3.12
N ALA A 105 44.27 -5.85 3.35
CA ALA A 105 45.14 -6.44 2.35
C ALA A 105 45.93 -7.62 2.93
N CYS A 106 46.18 -8.63 2.11
CA CYS A 106 47.09 -9.72 2.46
C CYS A 106 48.22 -9.79 1.45
N ASN A 107 49.47 -9.69 1.91
CA ASN A 107 50.65 -9.81 1.05
C ASN A 107 51.62 -10.81 1.67
N VAL A 108 51.82 -11.96 1.00
CA VAL A 108 52.70 -13.03 1.50
C VAL A 108 54.17 -12.62 1.59
N ALA A 109 54.59 -11.62 0.79
CA ALA A 109 55.95 -11.08 0.83
C ALA A 109 56.19 -10.16 2.04
N VAL A 110 55.13 -9.69 2.69
CA VAL A 110 55.17 -8.78 3.85
C VAL A 110 54.80 -9.50 5.14
N ASP A 111 53.80 -10.37 5.10
CA ASP A 111 53.36 -11.21 6.20
C ASP A 111 53.32 -12.66 5.73
N SER A 112 54.20 -13.52 6.26
CA SER A 112 54.27 -14.93 5.89
C SER A 112 53.01 -15.72 6.26
N ARG A 113 52.13 -15.15 7.10
CA ARG A 113 50.82 -15.72 7.43
C ARG A 113 49.77 -15.49 6.33
N CYS A 114 50.05 -14.64 5.34
CA CYS A 114 49.22 -14.45 4.15
C CYS A 114 49.39 -15.54 3.08
N GLY A 115 49.49 -16.80 3.51
CA GLY A 115 49.51 -17.96 2.62
C GLY A 115 48.16 -18.20 1.94
N ALA A 116 48.13 -19.08 0.94
CA ALA A 116 46.86 -19.53 0.36
C ALA A 116 46.01 -20.24 1.43
N GLY A 117 44.79 -19.77 1.68
CA GLY A 117 43.95 -20.25 2.77
C GLY A 117 42.86 -19.25 3.16
N LYS A 118 42.17 -19.47 4.28
CA LYS A 118 41.14 -18.55 4.80
C LYS A 118 41.74 -17.65 5.88
N VAL A 119 41.49 -16.35 5.77
CA VAL A 119 41.79 -15.38 6.85
C VAL A 119 40.48 -15.02 7.55
N LEU A 120 40.48 -15.13 8.88
CA LEU A 120 39.38 -14.69 9.72
C LEU A 120 39.55 -13.21 10.05
N ILE A 121 38.49 -12.44 9.81
CA ILE A 121 38.38 -11.04 10.19
C ILE A 121 37.24 -10.94 11.19
N THR A 122 37.52 -10.38 12.35
CA THR A 122 36.53 -10.10 13.41
C THR A 122 36.36 -8.60 13.57
N ALA A 123 35.18 -8.18 14.01
CA ALA A 123 34.92 -6.83 14.47
C ALA A 123 34.24 -6.93 15.84
N VAL A 124 34.79 -6.20 16.82
CA VAL A 124 34.33 -6.24 18.20
C VAL A 124 33.90 -4.86 18.65
N THR A 125 32.70 -4.77 19.22
CA THR A 125 32.23 -3.59 19.96
C THR A 125 31.37 -4.03 21.14
N ASN A 126 31.52 -3.39 22.30
CA ASN A 126 30.72 -3.69 23.51
C ASN A 126 30.61 -5.20 23.84
N ASN A 127 31.70 -5.97 23.69
CA ASN A 127 31.78 -7.44 23.88
C ASN A 127 30.98 -8.30 22.87
N LEU A 128 30.39 -7.70 21.85
CA LEU A 128 29.77 -8.38 20.72
C LEU A 128 30.81 -8.60 19.62
N THR A 129 30.87 -9.81 19.08
CA THR A 129 31.80 -10.18 18.01
C THR A 129 31.01 -10.51 16.75
N GLY A 130 31.29 -9.81 15.66
CA GLY A 130 30.95 -10.23 14.30
C GLY A 130 32.21 -10.63 13.55
N GLY A 131 32.09 -11.41 12.48
CA GLY A 131 33.24 -11.70 11.64
C GLY A 131 32.91 -12.26 10.28
N ALA A 132 33.91 -12.28 9.42
CA ALA A 132 33.86 -12.80 8.07
C ALA A 132 35.14 -13.59 7.78
N GLN A 133 35.05 -14.60 6.91
CA GLN A 133 36.22 -15.28 6.36
C GLN A 133 36.46 -14.82 4.92
N LEU A 134 37.72 -14.52 4.59
CA LEU A 134 38.15 -14.17 3.25
C LEU A 134 39.10 -15.23 2.69
N ASP A 135 38.84 -15.71 1.47
CA ASP A 135 39.71 -16.68 0.80
C ASP A 135 40.92 -15.98 0.19
N ILE A 136 42.11 -16.24 0.72
CA ILE A 136 43.37 -15.76 0.18
C ILE A 136 43.87 -16.73 -0.89
N THR A 137 43.98 -16.26 -2.12
CA THR A 137 44.51 -17.05 -3.24
C THR A 137 46.01 -16.82 -3.38
N GLY A 138 46.78 -17.90 -3.52
CA GLY A 138 48.23 -17.84 -3.72
C GLY A 138 48.60 -17.18 -5.06
N PRO A 139 49.87 -16.83 -5.28
CA PRO A 139 50.29 -16.21 -6.53
C PRO A 139 50.04 -17.20 -7.64
N GLY A 140 49.31 -16.79 -8.68
CA GLY A 140 49.09 -17.61 -9.87
C GLY A 140 50.43 -18.07 -10.45
N GLY A 141 50.74 -19.35 -10.28
CA GLY A 141 51.95 -19.99 -10.78
C GLY A 141 51.65 -21.45 -11.11
N THR A 142 51.77 -21.76 -12.39
CA THR A 142 51.74 -23.07 -13.04
C THR A 142 52.11 -24.27 -12.15
N THR A 143 51.45 -25.40 -12.40
CA THR A 143 51.85 -26.76 -12.00
C THR A 143 53.35 -26.98 -12.16
N GLY A 144 54.12 -26.71 -11.11
CA GLY A 144 55.53 -27.02 -11.02
C GLY A 144 55.67 -28.41 -10.45
N THR A 145 55.96 -29.38 -11.30
CA THR A 145 56.43 -30.73 -10.90
C THR A 145 57.85 -30.64 -10.36
N GLY A 146 58.05 -29.90 -9.27
CA GLY A 146 59.30 -29.87 -8.53
C GLY A 146 59.52 -31.25 -7.91
N THR A 147 60.41 -32.03 -8.50
CA THR A 147 60.89 -33.31 -8.01
C THR A 147 61.54 -33.13 -6.63
N ASP A 148 60.94 -33.70 -5.59
CA ASP A 148 61.58 -33.92 -4.29
C ASP A 148 62.49 -35.17 -4.37
N GLY A 149 63.65 -35.00 -4.99
CA GLY A 149 64.73 -35.97 -4.88
C GLY A 149 65.31 -35.97 -3.47
N GLY A 150 64.66 -36.65 -2.53
CA GLY A 150 65.11 -36.85 -1.15
C GLY A 150 64.69 -38.21 -0.61
N THR A 151 65.64 -39.13 -0.51
CA THR A 151 65.45 -40.53 -0.12
C THR A 151 65.07 -40.65 1.36
N VAL A 152 63.93 -41.29 1.65
CA VAL A 152 63.49 -41.91 2.93
C VAL A 152 63.70 -41.08 4.20
N VAL A 153 62.62 -40.47 4.70
CA VAL A 153 62.36 -40.30 6.14
C VAL A 153 60.89 -40.64 6.40
N THR A 154 60.65 -41.50 7.38
CA THR A 154 59.34 -41.83 7.94
C THR A 154 58.79 -40.63 8.71
N ASN A 155 58.12 -39.69 8.03
CA ASN A 155 57.13 -38.80 8.64
C ASN A 155 56.38 -38.04 7.53
N PRO A 156 55.05 -37.99 7.51
CA PRO A 156 54.36 -37.00 6.69
C PRO A 156 54.58 -35.62 7.34
N ASP A 157 55.47 -34.81 6.77
CA ASP A 157 55.64 -33.39 7.14
C ASP A 157 54.49 -32.51 6.60
N GLY A 158 53.26 -32.95 6.81
CA GLY A 158 52.15 -32.03 7.03
C GLY A 158 52.14 -31.73 8.51
N GLY A 159 52.89 -30.70 8.94
CA GLY A 159 52.87 -30.26 10.33
C GLY A 159 51.42 -30.15 10.79
N THR A 160 51.03 -30.92 11.80
CA THR A 160 49.70 -30.83 12.40
C THR A 160 49.50 -29.38 12.80
N VAL A 161 48.53 -28.69 12.19
CA VAL A 161 48.10 -27.37 12.66
C VAL A 161 47.66 -27.60 14.11
N VAL A 162 48.47 -27.11 15.05
CA VAL A 162 48.14 -27.20 16.48
C VAL A 162 47.02 -26.20 16.70
N VAL A 163 45.79 -26.70 16.64
CA VAL A 163 44.59 -25.91 16.92
C VAL A 163 44.65 -25.47 18.38
N GLY A 164 44.59 -24.15 18.58
CA GLY A 164 44.58 -23.55 19.92
C GLY A 164 43.26 -23.76 20.65
N PRO A 165 43.15 -23.29 21.91
CA PRO A 165 41.88 -23.32 22.63
C PRO A 165 40.81 -22.48 21.90
N PRO A 166 39.51 -22.85 22.00
CA PRO A 166 38.43 -22.08 21.41
C PRO A 166 38.42 -20.67 21.97
N THR A 167 38.49 -19.68 21.08
CA THR A 167 38.67 -18.28 21.46
C THR A 167 37.64 -17.37 20.81
N ILE A 168 37.27 -17.62 19.56
CA ILE A 168 36.41 -16.76 18.75
C ILE A 168 35.17 -17.56 18.32
N ILE A 169 34.02 -16.89 18.31
CA ILE A 169 32.78 -17.39 17.69
C ILE A 169 32.23 -16.31 16.78
N ILE A 170 31.80 -16.70 15.58
CA ILE A 170 31.17 -15.81 14.60
C ILE A 170 29.97 -16.52 13.97
N GLU A 171 29.00 -15.75 13.50
CA GLU A 171 27.90 -16.26 12.68
C GLU A 171 28.39 -16.40 11.21
N THR A 172 27.97 -17.47 10.53
CA THR A 172 28.46 -17.81 9.18
C THR A 172 27.37 -18.13 8.16
N ALA A 173 26.15 -18.41 8.61
CA ALA A 173 25.01 -18.64 7.76
C ALA A 173 23.71 -18.63 8.59
N GLU A 174 22.68 -18.00 8.04
CA GLU A 174 21.33 -18.00 8.54
C GLU A 174 20.32 -18.22 7.39
N THR A 175 19.30 -19.04 7.63
CA THR A 175 18.19 -19.21 6.71
C THR A 175 16.92 -19.55 7.50
N PRO A 176 15.92 -18.66 7.63
CA PRO A 176 15.84 -17.23 7.27
C PRO A 176 15.94 -16.28 8.48
N SER A 177 16.41 -15.05 8.28
CA SER A 177 16.49 -14.01 9.34
C SER A 177 15.16 -13.30 9.63
N VAL A 178 14.21 -13.32 8.69
CA VAL A 178 12.82 -12.88 8.89
C VAL A 178 11.94 -14.11 8.91
N LEU A 179 11.10 -14.29 9.92
CA LEU A 179 10.19 -15.41 10.05
C LEU A 179 8.74 -14.94 9.91
N GLY A 180 7.89 -15.82 9.40
CA GLY A 180 6.46 -15.65 9.52
C GLY A 180 5.99 -16.03 10.92
N LEU A 181 4.99 -15.32 11.42
CA LEU A 181 4.33 -15.61 12.69
C LEU A 181 3.92 -17.09 12.78
N LYS A 182 3.99 -17.67 13.98
CA LYS A 182 3.58 -19.06 14.23
C LYS A 182 2.14 -19.30 13.73
N GLY A 183 1.95 -20.40 12.98
CA GLY A 183 0.66 -20.76 12.41
C GLY A 183 0.34 -20.07 11.07
N SER A 184 1.18 -19.16 10.58
CA SER A 184 1.03 -18.57 9.24
C SER A 184 1.25 -19.56 8.08
N GLY A 185 1.82 -20.72 8.32
CA GLY A 185 2.25 -21.71 7.33
C GLY A 185 3.33 -21.22 6.37
N ILE A 186 3.95 -20.06 6.62
CA ILE A 186 4.96 -19.46 5.73
C ILE A 186 6.19 -19.14 6.58
N GLN A 187 7.32 -19.76 6.26
CA GLN A 187 8.64 -19.38 6.79
C GLN A 187 8.70 -19.29 8.32
N GLU A 188 8.10 -20.26 9.03
CA GLU A 188 8.02 -20.26 10.50
C GLU A 188 9.25 -20.86 11.19
N HIS A 189 10.14 -21.51 10.45
CA HIS A 189 11.30 -22.20 10.97
C HIS A 189 12.57 -21.73 10.28
N GLY A 190 13.68 -21.77 11.00
CA GLY A 190 14.99 -21.45 10.45
C GLY A 190 16.13 -22.20 11.12
N LEU A 191 17.29 -22.09 10.49
CA LEU A 191 18.57 -22.61 10.96
C LEU A 191 19.60 -21.48 10.98
N MET A 192 20.45 -21.49 12.00
CA MET A 192 21.58 -20.56 12.14
C MET A 192 22.84 -21.33 12.48
N THR A 193 23.93 -20.99 11.80
CA THR A 193 25.22 -21.67 11.87
C THR A 193 26.29 -20.71 12.35
N PHE A 194 26.96 -21.08 13.44
CA PHE A 194 28.11 -20.36 13.97
C PHE A 194 29.38 -21.16 13.75
N LEU A 195 30.50 -20.47 13.52
CA LEU A 195 31.83 -21.04 13.43
C LEU A 195 32.63 -20.67 14.68
N VAL A 196 33.24 -21.68 15.29
CA VAL A 196 34.15 -21.54 16.43
C VAL A 196 35.59 -21.72 15.95
N THR A 197 36.45 -20.77 16.29
CA THR A 197 37.88 -20.82 15.98
C THR A 197 38.77 -20.54 17.19
N ASP A 198 40.06 -20.88 17.05
CA ASP A 198 41.10 -20.40 17.95
C ASP A 198 41.44 -18.92 17.66
N SER A 199 42.38 -18.35 18.41
CA SER A 199 42.85 -16.97 18.21
C SER A 199 43.54 -16.72 16.86
N SER A 200 43.93 -17.78 16.16
CA SER A 200 44.61 -17.74 14.87
C SER A 200 43.63 -17.94 13.70
N GLY A 201 42.34 -18.18 13.98
CA GLY A 201 41.30 -18.41 12.99
C GLY A 201 41.16 -19.86 12.53
N ASN A 202 41.83 -20.82 13.17
CA ASN A 202 41.67 -22.24 12.85
C ASN A 202 40.37 -22.79 13.47
N PRO A 203 39.56 -23.57 12.74
CA PRO A 203 38.33 -24.16 13.29
C PRO A 203 38.62 -25.09 14.47
N VAL A 204 37.83 -24.98 15.54
CA VAL A 204 37.98 -25.79 16.75
C VAL A 204 36.82 -26.76 16.88
N SER A 205 37.13 -28.06 16.95
CA SER A 205 36.13 -29.11 17.15
C SER A 205 35.87 -29.38 18.64
N GLY A 206 34.64 -29.77 18.99
CA GLY A 206 34.26 -30.14 20.36
C GLY A 206 34.12 -28.97 21.33
N ALA A 207 34.08 -27.72 20.85
CA ALA A 207 33.87 -26.55 21.69
C ALA A 207 32.40 -26.46 22.12
N ALA A 208 32.15 -26.29 23.42
CA ALA A 208 30.80 -26.16 23.97
C ALA A 208 30.28 -24.71 23.85
N VAL A 209 29.11 -24.58 23.23
CA VAL A 209 28.41 -23.31 22.94
C VAL A 209 27.03 -23.33 23.60
N THR A 210 26.64 -22.20 24.15
CA THR A 210 25.30 -21.97 24.71
C THR A 210 24.54 -20.99 23.83
N PHE A 211 23.29 -21.32 23.51
CA PHE A 211 22.41 -20.47 22.70
C PHE A 211 21.40 -19.78 23.60
N ALA A 212 21.20 -18.49 23.34
CA ALA A 212 20.20 -17.67 24.00
C ALA A 212 19.58 -16.70 23.01
N GLN A 213 18.40 -16.21 23.34
CA GLN A 213 17.70 -15.18 22.58
C GLN A 213 17.58 -13.90 23.43
N ALA A 214 17.63 -12.74 22.78
CA ALA A 214 17.30 -11.44 23.36
C ALA A 214 15.80 -11.27 23.66
N THR A 215 15.46 -10.33 24.53
CA THR A 215 14.07 -9.94 24.81
C THR A 215 13.59 -8.88 23.81
N PRO A 216 12.37 -8.99 23.24
CA PRO A 216 11.31 -9.97 23.54
C PRO A 216 11.59 -11.38 22.99
N ASN A 217 11.03 -12.39 23.66
CA ASN A 217 11.22 -13.78 23.26
C ASN A 217 10.27 -14.18 22.11
N LEU A 218 10.65 -13.80 20.89
CA LEU A 218 9.93 -14.06 19.65
C LEU A 218 10.16 -15.43 19.00
N VAL A 219 11.18 -16.22 19.38
CA VAL A 219 11.39 -17.57 18.81
C VAL A 219 11.62 -18.61 19.90
N THR A 220 11.41 -19.87 19.55
CA THR A 220 11.74 -21.02 20.39
C THR A 220 12.95 -21.71 19.78
N LEU A 221 14.03 -21.83 20.55
CA LEU A 221 15.22 -22.58 20.13
C LEU A 221 14.97 -24.08 20.30
N GLY A 222 15.33 -24.89 19.31
CA GLY A 222 15.22 -26.36 19.41
C GLY A 222 16.15 -26.96 20.45
N HIS A 223 17.26 -26.28 20.74
CA HIS A 223 18.16 -26.59 21.84
C HIS A 223 18.92 -25.34 22.31
N THR A 224 19.31 -25.33 23.59
CA THR A 224 20.02 -24.19 24.22
C THR A 224 21.53 -24.41 24.35
N THR A 225 22.02 -25.57 23.92
CA THR A 225 23.45 -25.92 23.95
C THR A 225 23.83 -26.71 22.71
N GLY A 226 25.08 -26.58 22.26
CA GLY A 226 25.64 -27.36 21.16
C GLY A 226 27.15 -27.54 21.30
N THR A 227 27.71 -28.44 20.50
CA THR A 227 29.15 -28.66 20.40
C THR A 227 29.59 -28.52 18.96
N SER A 228 30.71 -27.82 18.72
CA SER A 228 31.22 -27.66 17.36
C SER A 228 31.66 -28.99 16.73
N ASP A 229 31.38 -29.16 15.44
CA ASP A 229 31.73 -30.35 14.66
C ASP A 229 33.22 -30.38 14.25
N THR A 230 33.60 -31.31 13.40
CA THR A 230 35.00 -31.45 12.91
C THR A 230 35.48 -30.25 12.07
N THR A 231 34.55 -29.45 11.56
CA THR A 231 34.81 -28.22 10.80
C THR A 231 34.61 -26.96 11.63
N GLY A 232 34.40 -27.10 12.95
CA GLY A 232 34.23 -25.98 13.89
C GLY A 232 32.85 -25.35 13.87
N HIS A 233 31.88 -25.90 13.13
CA HIS A 233 30.54 -25.35 13.03
C HIS A 233 29.62 -25.88 14.12
N VAL A 234 28.72 -25.03 14.60
CA VAL A 234 27.62 -25.39 15.48
C VAL A 234 26.34 -24.77 14.93
N VAL A 235 25.27 -25.57 14.89
CA VAL A 235 23.98 -25.17 14.33
C VAL A 235 22.96 -25.07 15.46
N VAL A 236 22.02 -24.12 15.36
CA VAL A 236 20.81 -24.07 16.18
C VAL A 236 19.59 -23.90 15.29
N ASP A 237 18.57 -24.71 15.54
CA ASP A 237 17.24 -24.55 14.94
C ASP A 237 16.35 -23.65 15.80
N TYR A 238 15.48 -22.89 15.15
CA TYR A 238 14.54 -22.00 15.81
C TYR A 238 13.19 -21.97 15.09
N ALA A 239 12.13 -21.75 15.87
CA ALA A 239 10.75 -21.66 15.40
C ALA A 239 10.10 -20.36 15.86
N ALA A 240 9.32 -19.71 15.00
CA ALA A 240 8.61 -18.48 15.33
C ALA A 240 7.64 -18.64 16.50
N GLY A 241 7.50 -17.56 17.28
CA GLY A 241 6.48 -17.38 18.30
C GLY A 241 5.21 -16.73 17.74
N GLY A 242 4.27 -16.44 18.63
CA GLY A 242 2.98 -15.80 18.31
C GLY A 242 3.00 -14.27 18.39
N GLU A 243 4.16 -13.64 18.55
CA GLU A 243 4.30 -12.18 18.62
C GLU A 243 5.18 -11.67 17.49
N VAL A 244 4.79 -10.54 16.88
CA VAL A 244 5.61 -9.84 15.90
C VAL A 244 6.62 -8.92 16.58
N GLY A 245 7.79 -8.77 15.95
CA GLY A 245 8.83 -7.86 16.44
C GLY A 245 10.21 -8.18 15.91
N VAL A 246 11.21 -7.57 16.54
CA VAL A 246 12.63 -7.79 16.26
C VAL A 246 13.30 -8.30 17.53
N SER A 247 14.20 -9.28 17.37
CA SER A 247 15.00 -9.88 18.44
C SER A 247 16.38 -10.25 17.88
N SER A 248 17.19 -10.99 18.64
CA SER A 248 18.43 -11.58 18.18
C SER A 248 18.65 -12.95 18.80
N ILE A 249 19.30 -13.84 18.06
CA ILE A 249 19.86 -15.09 18.58
C ILE A 249 21.34 -14.85 18.88
N SER A 250 21.82 -15.39 19.99
CA SER A 250 23.19 -15.27 20.44
C SER A 250 23.78 -16.65 20.75
N ALA A 251 25.04 -16.83 20.39
CA ALA A 251 25.83 -18.01 20.68
C ALA A 251 27.03 -17.60 21.54
N THR A 252 27.13 -18.19 22.74
CA THR A 252 28.18 -17.87 23.72
C THR A 252 29.08 -19.08 23.92
N LEU A 253 30.38 -18.88 23.72
CA LEU A 253 31.40 -19.87 24.05
C LEU A 253 31.51 -20.03 25.56
N THR A 254 31.33 -21.25 26.05
CA THR A 254 31.35 -21.56 27.50
C THR A 254 32.72 -21.37 28.14
N VAL A 255 33.81 -21.44 27.36
CA VAL A 255 35.18 -21.40 27.86
C VAL A 255 35.68 -20.01 28.22
N ASN A 256 35.22 -18.98 27.50
CA ASN A 256 35.74 -17.61 27.61
C ASN A 256 34.65 -16.53 27.55
N GLY A 257 33.38 -16.91 27.35
CA GLY A 257 32.27 -15.99 27.27
C GLY A 257 32.22 -15.16 25.98
N ALA A 258 32.95 -15.52 24.93
CA ALA A 258 32.86 -14.82 23.64
C ALA A 258 31.46 -15.02 23.03
N VAL A 259 30.86 -13.94 22.53
CA VAL A 259 29.46 -13.91 22.04
C VAL A 259 29.42 -13.50 20.58
N ALA A 260 28.74 -14.31 19.77
CA ALA A 260 28.24 -13.94 18.44
C ALA A 260 26.74 -13.70 18.54
N SER A 261 26.21 -12.67 17.88
CA SER A 261 24.77 -12.38 17.86
C SER A 261 24.30 -11.94 16.49
N HIS A 262 23.13 -12.43 16.08
CA HIS A 262 22.52 -12.14 14.79
C HIS A 262 21.05 -11.71 14.98
N PRO A 263 20.61 -10.59 14.36
CA PRO A 263 19.25 -10.09 14.50
C PRO A 263 18.25 -10.95 13.72
N ILE A 264 17.08 -11.17 14.30
CA ILE A 264 15.97 -11.88 13.69
C ILE A 264 14.69 -11.05 13.81
N ALA A 265 13.73 -11.27 12.93
CA ALA A 265 12.43 -10.62 13.01
C ALA A 265 11.31 -11.63 12.81
N VAL A 266 10.22 -11.49 13.56
CA VAL A 266 8.97 -12.22 13.32
C VAL A 266 7.94 -11.22 12.82
N ARG A 267 7.36 -11.47 11.64
CA ARG A 267 6.42 -10.56 10.96
C ARG A 267 5.16 -11.31 10.55
N GLY A 268 4.13 -10.55 10.19
CA GLY A 268 3.01 -11.13 9.45
C GLY A 268 3.51 -11.71 8.12
N ALA A 269 2.92 -12.82 7.71
CA ALA A 269 3.41 -13.59 6.57
C ALA A 269 2.31 -14.01 5.60
N ARG A 270 1.31 -14.77 6.06
CA ARG A 270 0.18 -15.17 5.23
C ARG A 270 -0.78 -13.98 5.08
N PRO A 271 -1.03 -13.47 3.86
CA PRO A 271 -2.06 -12.46 3.65
C PRO A 271 -3.45 -13.02 3.98
N SER A 272 -4.28 -12.22 4.64
CA SER A 272 -5.71 -12.52 4.85
C SER A 272 -6.57 -11.57 4.03
N ALA A 273 -7.71 -12.06 3.52
CA ALA A 273 -8.64 -11.21 2.77
C ALA A 273 -9.17 -10.02 3.59
N SER A 274 -9.21 -10.11 4.93
CA SER A 274 -9.61 -9.00 5.81
C SER A 274 -8.59 -7.86 5.82
N GLY A 275 -7.35 -8.18 5.46
CA GLY A 275 -6.20 -7.30 5.42
C GLY A 275 -5.74 -6.95 4.01
N PHE A 276 -6.44 -7.41 2.96
CA PHE A 276 -6.09 -7.16 1.58
C PHE A 276 -6.80 -5.91 1.07
N TYR A 277 -6.01 -4.90 0.74
CA TYR A 277 -6.50 -3.62 0.28
C TYR A 277 -5.88 -3.25 -1.07
N PHE A 278 -6.70 -2.73 -1.99
CA PHE A 278 -6.27 -2.19 -3.27
C PHE A 278 -7.04 -0.91 -3.57
N ARG A 279 -6.34 0.18 -3.86
CA ARG A 279 -6.97 1.44 -4.30
C ARG A 279 -6.11 2.13 -5.34
N CYS A 280 -6.71 2.98 -6.15
CA CYS A 280 -6.00 3.96 -6.97
C CYS A 280 -6.09 5.36 -6.34
N GLY A 281 -5.02 6.15 -6.48
CA GLY A 281 -4.93 7.48 -5.87
C GLY A 281 -5.77 8.54 -6.59
N ARG A 282 -5.87 8.42 -7.92
CA ARG A 282 -6.87 9.12 -8.74
C ARG A 282 -7.85 8.12 -9.33
N ILE A 283 -9.15 8.37 -9.18
CA ILE A 283 -10.21 7.47 -9.65
C ILE A 283 -11.03 8.05 -10.80
N ASN A 284 -11.04 9.38 -11.01
CA ASN A 284 -11.61 9.99 -12.21
C ASN A 284 -10.51 10.53 -13.13
N LEU A 285 -10.29 9.87 -14.27
CA LEU A 285 -9.23 10.24 -15.22
C LEU A 285 -9.82 10.94 -16.46
N PRO A 286 -9.31 12.13 -16.83
CA PRO A 286 -9.79 12.86 -18.00
C PRO A 286 -9.17 12.27 -19.27
N VAL A 287 -9.61 11.08 -19.70
CA VAL A 287 -8.98 10.34 -20.81
C VAL A 287 -9.36 10.93 -22.17
N TYR A 288 -10.62 11.34 -22.34
CA TYR A 288 -11.10 11.86 -23.63
C TYR A 288 -10.78 13.34 -23.78
N THR A 289 -9.53 13.63 -24.16
CA THR A 289 -9.02 14.98 -24.42
C THR A 289 -8.54 15.13 -25.85
N THR A 290 -8.33 16.36 -26.30
CA THR A 290 -7.72 16.64 -27.61
C THR A 290 -6.20 16.45 -27.63
N THR A 291 -5.58 16.15 -26.50
CA THR A 291 -4.13 15.93 -26.35
C THR A 291 -3.80 14.46 -26.13
N LEU A 292 -2.80 13.94 -26.85
CA LEU A 292 -2.38 12.53 -26.82
C LEU A 292 -1.51 12.17 -25.60
N GLN A 293 -1.88 12.62 -24.39
CA GLN A 293 -1.20 12.21 -23.16
C GLN A 293 -2.03 11.16 -22.44
N TYR A 294 -1.36 10.09 -21.98
CA TYR A 294 -1.99 9.09 -21.13
C TYR A 294 -2.13 9.63 -19.71
N GLU A 295 -3.31 9.48 -19.15
CA GLU A 295 -3.56 9.77 -17.75
C GLU A 295 -3.06 8.61 -16.90
N THR A 296 -2.51 8.92 -15.72
CA THR A 296 -1.94 7.90 -14.83
C THR A 296 -2.48 8.02 -13.43
N SER A 297 -2.56 6.87 -12.75
CA SER A 297 -2.95 6.78 -11.35
C SER A 297 -2.03 5.83 -10.60
N ALA A 298 -1.53 6.26 -9.44
CA ALA A 298 -0.77 5.40 -8.56
C ALA A 298 -1.74 4.51 -7.78
N CYS A 299 -1.68 3.21 -8.00
CA CYS A 299 -2.50 2.22 -7.31
C CYS A 299 -1.67 1.47 -6.27
N VAL A 300 -2.18 1.42 -5.05
CA VAL A 300 -1.49 0.90 -3.87
C VAL A 300 -2.20 -0.34 -3.39
N VAL A 301 -1.43 -1.41 -3.23
CA VAL A 301 -1.85 -2.61 -2.48
C VAL A 301 -1.23 -2.57 -1.09
N ARG A 302 -2.00 -2.98 -0.09
CA ARG A 302 -1.51 -3.26 1.27
C ARG A 302 -2.00 -4.62 1.72
N LEU A 303 -1.10 -5.40 2.31
CA LEU A 303 -1.38 -6.73 2.83
C LEU A 303 -1.20 -6.77 4.34
N LYS A 304 -2.14 -7.43 5.02
CA LYS A 304 -2.03 -7.81 6.42
C LYS A 304 -2.37 -9.28 6.60
N ASP A 305 -1.85 -9.88 7.65
CA ASP A 305 -2.29 -11.20 8.11
C ASP A 305 -3.62 -11.10 8.87
N ARG A 306 -4.16 -12.26 9.27
CA ARG A 306 -5.41 -12.34 10.06
C ARG A 306 -5.35 -11.62 11.40
N ASP A 307 -4.16 -11.51 11.98
CA ASP A 307 -3.92 -10.85 13.27
C ASP A 307 -3.80 -9.32 13.11
N GLY A 308 -3.88 -8.81 11.87
CA GLY A 308 -3.81 -7.39 11.54
C GLY A 308 -2.38 -6.85 11.44
N ASN A 309 -1.36 -7.71 11.50
CA ASN A 309 0.03 -7.33 11.30
C ASN A 309 0.32 -7.14 9.81
N ARG A 310 1.23 -6.22 9.49
CA ARG A 310 1.71 -6.05 8.11
C ARG A 310 2.45 -7.31 7.65
N VAL A 311 2.24 -7.69 6.40
CA VAL A 311 2.95 -8.81 5.78
C VAL A 311 4.39 -8.38 5.45
N GLY A 312 5.34 -8.71 6.32
CA GLY A 312 6.75 -8.32 6.18
C GLY A 312 7.57 -9.25 5.28
N ILE A 313 7.00 -10.39 4.88
CA ILE A 313 7.59 -11.28 3.89
C ILE A 313 7.25 -10.76 2.49
N PRO A 314 8.24 -10.54 1.59
CA PRO A 314 7.97 -10.07 0.24
C PRO A 314 7.04 -11.05 -0.49
N THR A 315 5.87 -10.55 -0.84
CA THR A 315 4.75 -11.35 -1.36
C THR A 315 4.41 -10.88 -2.77
N PRO A 316 4.37 -11.77 -3.78
CA PRO A 316 3.97 -11.40 -5.13
C PRO A 316 2.46 -11.12 -5.20
N VAL A 317 2.11 -9.99 -5.81
CA VAL A 317 0.74 -9.58 -6.13
C VAL A 317 0.62 -9.50 -7.63
N SER A 318 -0.40 -10.14 -8.19
CA SER A 318 -0.72 -10.07 -9.62
C SER A 318 -1.86 -9.08 -9.85
N PHE A 319 -1.88 -8.44 -11.02
CA PHE A 319 -2.91 -7.46 -11.36
C PHE A 319 -3.52 -7.76 -12.72
N ALA A 320 -4.78 -7.39 -12.88
CA ALA A 320 -5.45 -7.36 -14.17
C ALA A 320 -6.36 -6.14 -14.25
N THR A 321 -6.61 -5.69 -15.47
CA THR A 321 -7.47 -4.55 -15.78
C THR A 321 -8.26 -4.84 -17.03
N GLU A 322 -9.51 -4.38 -17.06
CA GLU A 322 -10.41 -4.45 -18.20
C GLU A 322 -9.90 -3.62 -19.38
N ALA A 323 -9.59 -2.36 -19.11
CA ALA A 323 -9.04 -1.40 -20.08
C ALA A 323 -7.86 -0.66 -19.45
N GLY A 324 -7.08 0.07 -20.25
CA GLY A 324 -5.84 0.65 -19.75
C GLY A 324 -4.67 -0.34 -19.75
N ALA A 325 -3.61 0.02 -19.03
CA ALA A 325 -2.51 -0.86 -18.68
C ALA A 325 -2.10 -0.72 -17.21
N ILE A 326 -1.73 -1.84 -16.61
CA ILE A 326 -1.16 -1.98 -15.28
C ILE A 326 -0.07 -3.07 -15.33
N SER A 327 0.91 -2.99 -14.44
CA SER A 327 1.93 -4.04 -14.32
C SER A 327 1.27 -5.39 -14.00
N ALA A 328 1.63 -6.46 -14.73
CA ALA A 328 1.03 -7.78 -14.52
C ALA A 328 1.29 -8.36 -13.12
N SER A 329 2.42 -8.01 -12.51
CA SER A 329 2.73 -8.36 -11.12
C SER A 329 3.73 -7.39 -10.50
N ALA A 330 3.74 -7.35 -9.17
CA ALA A 330 4.73 -6.65 -8.37
C ALA A 330 4.91 -7.36 -7.01
N VAL A 331 5.99 -7.09 -6.30
CA VAL A 331 6.28 -7.71 -4.99
C VAL A 331 6.17 -6.66 -3.90
N THR A 332 5.53 -7.01 -2.79
CA THR A 332 5.43 -6.12 -1.62
C THR A 332 6.78 -5.82 -1.00
N LYS A 333 6.89 -4.63 -0.40
CA LYS A 333 8.08 -4.22 0.34
C LYS A 333 8.30 -5.13 1.53
N ALA A 334 9.46 -5.80 1.54
CA ALA A 334 9.91 -6.64 2.64
C ALA A 334 10.23 -5.81 3.89
N PHE A 335 10.24 -6.47 5.05
CA PHE A 335 10.80 -5.90 6.27
C PHE A 335 12.29 -5.55 6.09
N ASP A 336 12.69 -4.37 6.57
CA ASP A 336 14.08 -3.91 6.59
C ASP A 336 14.53 -3.70 8.05
N PHE A 337 15.61 -4.39 8.45
CA PHE A 337 16.21 -4.23 9.77
C PHE A 337 16.75 -2.80 10.02
N ASN A 338 17.07 -2.04 8.97
CA ASN A 338 17.54 -0.66 9.10
C ASN A 338 16.40 0.35 9.30
N ASP A 339 15.17 -0.02 8.94
CA ASP A 339 13.97 0.78 9.16
C ASP A 339 12.83 -0.11 9.68
N PRO A 340 12.90 -0.55 10.95
CA PRO A 340 11.95 -1.51 11.48
C PRO A 340 10.52 -0.96 11.64
N THR A 341 10.34 0.35 11.46
CA THR A 341 9.08 1.08 11.60
C THR A 341 8.46 1.52 10.28
N ASP A 342 9.01 1.07 9.15
CA ASP A 342 8.61 1.49 7.82
C ASP A 342 7.08 1.37 7.60
N PRO A 343 6.36 2.49 7.37
CA PRO A 343 4.92 2.49 7.14
C PRO A 343 4.49 1.72 5.89
N GLU A 344 5.39 1.56 4.92
CA GLU A 344 5.10 0.94 3.62
C GLU A 344 5.50 -0.54 3.54
N GLU A 345 5.94 -1.15 4.64
CA GLU A 345 6.10 -2.61 4.69
C GLU A 345 4.79 -3.34 4.35
N GLY A 346 4.89 -4.41 3.57
CA GLY A 346 3.72 -5.19 3.13
C GLY A 346 2.85 -4.45 2.13
N SER A 347 3.34 -3.33 1.58
CA SER A 347 2.68 -2.59 0.52
C SER A 347 3.45 -2.65 -0.80
N VAL A 348 2.75 -2.41 -1.89
CA VAL A 348 3.34 -2.18 -3.20
C VAL A 348 2.56 -1.11 -3.94
N THR A 349 3.25 -0.24 -4.66
CA THR A 349 2.63 0.76 -5.53
C THR A 349 2.95 0.42 -6.97
N VAL A 350 1.91 0.34 -7.80
CA VAL A 350 1.99 0.17 -9.25
C VAL A 350 1.31 1.35 -9.94
N THR A 351 1.71 1.64 -11.17
CA THR A 351 1.08 2.71 -11.95
C THR A 351 0.08 2.10 -12.91
N PHE A 352 -1.17 2.57 -12.81
CA PHE A 352 -2.18 2.39 -13.85
C PHE A 352 -2.08 3.54 -14.86
N SER A 353 -2.25 3.22 -16.14
CA SER A 353 -2.20 4.15 -17.26
C SER A 353 -3.43 3.97 -18.13
N SER A 354 -4.00 5.07 -18.63
CA SER A 354 -5.10 5.08 -19.59
C SER A 354 -4.64 4.73 -21.02
N ASP A 355 -3.47 4.11 -21.19
CA ASP A 355 -3.02 3.66 -22.50
C ASP A 355 -3.88 2.50 -23.03
N LEU A 356 -3.76 2.22 -24.32
CA LEU A 356 -4.68 1.32 -25.01
C LEU A 356 -4.24 -0.14 -24.96
N GLY A 357 -3.54 -0.54 -23.89
CA GLY A 357 -2.94 -1.88 -23.73
C GLY A 357 -3.93 -3.03 -23.92
N ASN A 358 -4.80 -3.27 -22.93
CA ASN A 358 -5.76 -4.40 -22.95
C ASN A 358 -7.10 -4.09 -23.65
N GLY A 359 -7.34 -2.83 -24.03
CA GLY A 359 -8.57 -2.37 -24.65
C GLY A 359 -8.57 -0.85 -24.83
N PHE A 360 -9.23 -0.37 -25.89
CA PHE A 360 -9.29 1.07 -26.19
C PHE A 360 -10.24 1.83 -25.23
N ARG A 361 -11.23 1.11 -24.69
CA ARG A 361 -12.24 1.58 -23.73
C ARG A 361 -12.80 0.38 -22.96
N PRO A 362 -13.40 0.61 -21.78
CA PRO A 362 -14.22 -0.40 -21.10
C PRO A 362 -15.31 -0.98 -22.00
N ALA A 363 -15.85 -2.12 -21.60
CA ALA A 363 -17.00 -2.72 -22.27
C ALA A 363 -18.23 -1.83 -22.08
N ASP A 364 -19.00 -1.66 -23.15
CA ASP A 364 -20.33 -1.05 -23.02
C ASP A 364 -21.20 -2.00 -22.18
N THR A 365 -21.98 -1.47 -21.24
CA THR A 365 -22.83 -2.27 -20.35
C THR A 365 -24.31 -1.93 -20.56
N ALA A 366 -25.20 -2.87 -20.24
CA ALA A 366 -26.64 -2.60 -20.25
C ALA A 366 -26.99 -1.78 -18.99
N PRO A 367 -27.75 -0.67 -19.08
CA PRO A 367 -28.08 0.13 -17.90
C PRO A 367 -28.78 -0.68 -16.80
N LEU A 368 -28.34 -0.51 -15.55
CA LEU A 368 -28.91 -1.21 -14.41
C LEU A 368 -30.35 -0.78 -14.14
N ALA A 369 -31.23 -1.75 -13.95
CA ALA A 369 -32.57 -1.51 -13.45
C ALA A 369 -32.52 -1.05 -11.97
N ALA A 370 -33.57 -0.33 -11.56
CA ALA A 370 -33.76 0.01 -10.15
C ALA A 370 -33.91 -1.27 -9.31
N ASP A 371 -33.24 -1.30 -8.16
CA ASP A 371 -33.34 -2.40 -7.19
C ASP A 371 -33.51 -1.82 -5.78
N ALA A 372 -34.75 -1.83 -5.30
CA ALA A 372 -35.08 -1.33 -3.97
C ALA A 372 -34.65 -2.29 -2.83
N ALA A 373 -34.31 -3.54 -3.15
CA ALA A 373 -33.88 -4.56 -2.20
C ALA A 373 -32.35 -4.65 -2.07
N GLN A 374 -31.61 -3.96 -2.94
CA GLN A 374 -30.16 -3.87 -2.88
C GLN A 374 -29.68 -3.42 -1.48
N PHE A 375 -28.62 -4.07 -0.98
CA PHE A 375 -28.02 -3.80 0.32
C PHE A 375 -26.56 -3.36 0.15
N PRO A 376 -26.05 -2.37 0.90
CA PRO A 376 -26.71 -1.64 1.99
C PRO A 376 -27.61 -0.50 1.52
N LYS A 377 -27.54 -0.15 0.24
CA LYS A 377 -28.21 1.02 -0.34
C LYS A 377 -29.18 0.55 -1.44
N PRO A 378 -30.45 0.97 -1.41
CA PRO A 378 -31.35 0.82 -2.55
C PRO A 378 -30.80 1.52 -3.79
N ARG A 379 -30.86 0.87 -4.95
CA ARG A 379 -30.39 1.41 -6.22
C ARG A 379 -31.52 2.00 -7.04
N ALA A 380 -31.35 3.25 -7.50
CA ALA A 380 -32.19 3.84 -8.53
C ALA A 380 -31.79 3.33 -9.92
N ALA A 381 -32.71 3.36 -10.89
CA ALA A 381 -32.37 2.98 -12.26
C ALA A 381 -31.22 3.85 -12.78
N GLU A 382 -30.25 3.20 -13.43
CA GLU A 382 -29.08 3.87 -13.99
C GLU A 382 -29.52 4.87 -15.08
N PRO A 383 -29.04 6.13 -15.01
CA PRO A 383 -29.33 7.10 -16.05
C PRO A 383 -28.69 6.63 -17.37
N SER A 384 -29.44 6.76 -18.45
CA SER A 384 -28.97 6.39 -19.78
C SER A 384 -29.53 7.33 -20.85
N THR A 385 -28.79 7.50 -21.93
CA THR A 385 -29.21 8.27 -23.11
C THR A 385 -29.00 7.46 -24.38
N GLY A 386 -29.95 7.57 -25.32
CA GLY A 386 -29.90 6.84 -26.57
C GLY A 386 -31.23 6.15 -26.89
N THR A 387 -31.18 5.18 -27.81
CA THR A 387 -32.37 4.40 -28.22
C THR A 387 -32.23 2.96 -27.77
N ASN A 388 -33.30 2.40 -27.20
CA ASN A 388 -33.39 0.99 -26.77
C ASN A 388 -32.27 0.55 -25.80
N CYS A 389 -32.16 1.26 -24.68
CA CYS A 389 -31.22 1.03 -23.58
C CYS A 389 -31.54 -0.21 -22.72
N THR A 390 -31.74 -1.36 -23.35
CA THR A 390 -32.02 -2.65 -22.67
C THR A 390 -30.88 -3.65 -22.76
N THR A 391 -29.85 -3.35 -23.57
CA THR A 391 -28.68 -4.20 -23.82
C THR A 391 -27.44 -3.33 -23.94
N ALA A 392 -26.27 -3.88 -23.61
CA ALA A 392 -24.97 -3.27 -23.89
C ALA A 392 -24.85 -2.87 -25.36
N SER A 393 -24.64 -1.57 -25.62
CA SER A 393 -24.59 -1.05 -26.99
C SER A 393 -24.00 0.35 -27.05
N ALA A 394 -23.12 0.59 -28.00
CA ALA A 394 -22.60 1.93 -28.30
C ALA A 394 -23.68 2.99 -28.64
N SER A 395 -24.93 2.59 -28.97
CA SER A 395 -26.05 3.53 -29.18
C SER A 395 -26.83 3.87 -27.90
N CYS A 396 -26.47 3.27 -26.77
CA CYS A 396 -26.97 3.59 -25.45
C CYS A 396 -25.79 3.92 -24.54
N GLN A 397 -25.73 5.16 -24.08
CA GLN A 397 -24.66 5.63 -23.22
C GLN A 397 -25.14 5.69 -21.77
N ASN A 398 -24.34 5.17 -20.85
CA ASN A 398 -24.56 5.23 -19.41
C ASN A 398 -23.23 5.41 -18.66
N PRO A 399 -23.25 5.80 -17.36
CA PRO A 399 -22.03 6.05 -16.60
C PRO A 399 -21.03 4.89 -16.58
N ARG A 400 -21.50 3.63 -16.53
CA ARG A 400 -20.65 2.44 -16.43
C ARG A 400 -19.96 2.04 -17.72
N ASP A 401 -20.38 2.54 -18.88
CA ASP A 401 -19.62 2.34 -20.14
C ASP A 401 -18.19 2.92 -20.08
N GLN A 402 -17.89 3.70 -19.04
CA GLN A 402 -16.58 4.28 -18.77
C GLN A 402 -15.98 3.85 -17.43
N LEU A 403 -16.61 2.89 -16.74
CA LEU A 403 -16.07 2.30 -15.53
C LEU A 403 -15.06 1.22 -15.93
N VAL A 404 -13.84 1.33 -15.43
CA VAL A 404 -12.77 0.36 -15.67
C VAL A 404 -12.62 -0.49 -14.41
N THR A 405 -12.81 -1.80 -14.53
CA THR A 405 -12.53 -2.73 -13.43
C THR A 405 -11.05 -3.13 -13.41
N LEU A 406 -10.41 -2.94 -12.25
CA LEU A 406 -9.06 -3.41 -11.94
C LEU A 406 -9.14 -4.40 -10.79
N ILE A 407 -8.35 -5.48 -10.84
CA ILE A 407 -8.24 -6.44 -9.74
C ILE A 407 -6.78 -6.62 -9.32
N ALA A 408 -6.57 -6.81 -8.02
CA ALA A 408 -5.33 -7.29 -7.45
C ALA A 408 -5.55 -8.69 -6.86
N MET A 409 -4.57 -9.57 -7.01
CA MET A 409 -4.65 -10.98 -6.65
C MET A 409 -3.42 -11.42 -5.84
N VAL A 410 -3.63 -12.19 -4.79
CA VAL A 410 -2.55 -12.70 -3.92
C VAL A 410 -2.91 -14.09 -3.37
N ARG A 411 -1.92 -14.94 -3.11
CA ARG A 411 -2.15 -16.20 -2.36
C ARG A 411 -2.27 -15.88 -0.87
N GLY A 412 -3.29 -16.40 -0.21
CA GLY A 412 -3.55 -16.14 1.20
C GLY A 412 -4.71 -16.98 1.75
N GLU A 413 -5.25 -16.57 2.91
CA GLU A 413 -6.42 -17.19 3.52
C GLU A 413 -7.65 -16.27 3.45
N GLU A 414 -8.83 -16.89 3.37
CA GLU A 414 -10.08 -16.14 3.42
C GLU A 414 -10.27 -15.44 4.78
N ALA A 415 -11.02 -14.33 4.76
CA ALA A 415 -11.30 -13.57 5.96
C ALA A 415 -12.30 -14.33 6.83
N PHE A 416 -12.05 -14.47 8.12
CA PHE A 416 -13.04 -14.91 9.08
C PHE A 416 -13.08 -13.99 10.31
N VAL A 417 -14.19 -14.03 11.03
CA VAL A 417 -14.38 -13.35 12.31
C VAL A 417 -14.11 -14.37 13.40
N ASP A 418 -12.92 -14.29 13.98
CA ASP A 418 -12.54 -15.06 15.16
C ASP A 418 -13.33 -14.57 16.39
N ALA A 419 -14.48 -15.20 16.63
CA ALA A 419 -15.41 -14.80 17.67
C ALA A 419 -14.93 -15.22 19.06
N ASN A 420 -14.12 -16.28 19.14
CA ASN A 420 -13.62 -16.83 20.40
C ASN A 420 -12.17 -16.45 20.72
N HIS A 421 -11.50 -15.73 19.82
CA HIS A 421 -10.13 -15.23 19.93
C HIS A 421 -9.07 -16.35 20.03
N ASN A 422 -9.26 -17.46 19.33
CA ASN A 422 -8.32 -18.59 19.32
C ASN A 422 -7.35 -18.60 18.12
N GLY A 423 -7.48 -17.64 17.19
CA GLY A 423 -6.66 -17.49 15.99
C GLY A 423 -6.95 -18.52 14.88
N GLN A 424 -8.04 -19.28 14.98
CA GLN A 424 -8.42 -20.33 14.04
C GLN A 424 -9.88 -20.17 13.63
N TYR A 425 -10.19 -20.54 12.38
CA TYR A 425 -11.58 -20.59 11.95
C TYR A 425 -12.29 -21.76 12.64
N ASP A 426 -13.37 -21.45 13.36
CA ASP A 426 -14.29 -22.43 13.93
C ASP A 426 -15.58 -22.53 13.12
N THR A 427 -16.16 -23.73 13.10
CA THR A 427 -17.43 -23.96 12.38
C THR A 427 -18.54 -23.07 12.94
N GLY A 428 -19.13 -22.26 12.06
CA GLY A 428 -20.23 -21.34 12.40
C GLY A 428 -19.79 -19.89 12.61
N GLU A 429 -18.48 -19.63 12.60
CA GLU A 429 -17.96 -18.27 12.52
C GLU A 429 -18.22 -17.65 11.16
N LEU A 430 -18.29 -16.32 11.11
CA LEU A 430 -18.47 -15.62 9.85
C LEU A 430 -17.20 -15.66 9.02
N PHE A 431 -17.29 -15.95 7.73
CA PHE A 431 -16.17 -15.82 6.82
C PHE A 431 -16.60 -15.32 5.44
N VAL A 432 -15.67 -14.72 4.70
CA VAL A 432 -15.89 -14.23 3.33
C VAL A 432 -15.36 -15.26 2.36
N ASP A 433 -16.28 -15.96 1.73
CA ASP A 433 -16.03 -16.98 0.73
C ASP A 433 -15.83 -16.32 -0.64
N GLN A 434 -14.67 -16.58 -1.26
CA GLN A 434 -14.28 -15.99 -2.52
C GLN A 434 -14.20 -17.04 -3.63
N GLY A 435 -14.76 -16.70 -4.80
CA GLY A 435 -14.54 -17.46 -6.02
C GLY A 435 -13.16 -17.21 -6.63
N ASP A 436 -12.88 -17.88 -7.74
CA ASP A 436 -11.74 -17.53 -8.57
C ASP A 436 -11.80 -16.05 -9.00
N PRO A 437 -10.66 -15.34 -9.04
CA PRO A 437 -10.61 -13.99 -9.58
C PRO A 437 -10.99 -13.93 -11.05
N PHE A 438 -11.71 -12.87 -11.43
CA PHE A 438 -11.97 -12.50 -12.82
C PHE A 438 -12.15 -10.98 -12.91
N VAL A 439 -11.91 -10.43 -14.10
CA VAL A 439 -12.26 -9.04 -14.38
C VAL A 439 -13.73 -9.03 -14.80
N ASP A 440 -14.58 -8.52 -13.91
CA ASP A 440 -16.01 -8.32 -14.17
C ASP A 440 -16.17 -7.07 -15.05
N SER A 441 -16.33 -7.28 -16.35
CA SER A 441 -16.37 -6.19 -17.34
C SER A 441 -17.79 -5.68 -17.59
N ASN A 442 -18.81 -6.35 -17.06
CA ASN A 442 -20.19 -5.90 -17.21
C ASN A 442 -20.87 -5.52 -15.88
N ASP A 443 -20.10 -5.60 -14.79
CA ASP A 443 -20.43 -5.28 -13.40
C ASP A 443 -21.65 -6.06 -12.87
N ASN A 444 -21.76 -7.35 -13.23
CA ASN A 444 -22.90 -8.19 -12.85
C ASN A 444 -22.62 -9.19 -11.71
N ASP A 445 -21.39 -9.20 -11.17
CA ASP A 445 -20.88 -10.14 -10.16
C ASP A 445 -20.93 -11.63 -10.57
N ILE A 446 -20.98 -11.94 -11.87
CA ILE A 446 -21.09 -13.29 -12.43
C ILE A 446 -20.01 -13.46 -13.50
N TYR A 447 -19.18 -14.50 -13.34
CA TYR A 447 -18.18 -14.80 -14.34
C TYR A 447 -18.79 -15.24 -15.68
N ASP A 448 -18.57 -14.43 -16.72
CA ASP A 448 -19.04 -14.66 -18.08
C ASP A 448 -17.90 -15.19 -18.97
N SER A 449 -17.80 -16.51 -19.07
CA SER A 449 -16.66 -17.18 -19.76
C SER A 449 -16.49 -16.84 -21.24
N ALA A 450 -17.49 -16.21 -21.87
CA ALA A 450 -17.42 -15.80 -23.27
C ALA A 450 -16.73 -14.44 -23.47
N SER A 451 -16.71 -13.58 -22.45
CA SER A 451 -16.22 -12.21 -22.52
C SER A 451 -15.13 -11.88 -21.49
N GLU A 452 -14.99 -12.67 -20.44
CA GLU A 452 -14.17 -12.32 -19.29
C GLU A 452 -12.98 -13.26 -19.08
N VAL A 453 -11.89 -12.67 -18.60
CA VAL A 453 -10.68 -13.39 -18.24
C VAL A 453 -10.76 -13.79 -16.77
N ARG A 454 -10.65 -15.10 -16.53
CA ARG A 454 -10.53 -15.71 -15.21
C ARG A 454 -9.07 -16.00 -14.89
N PHE A 455 -8.71 -15.87 -13.62
CA PHE A 455 -7.41 -16.19 -13.06
C PHE A 455 -7.55 -17.32 -12.05
N CYS A 456 -7.37 -18.56 -12.50
CA CYS A 456 -7.39 -19.73 -11.63
C CYS A 456 -6.13 -19.76 -10.74
N GLY A 457 -6.34 -19.89 -9.43
CA GLY A 457 -5.27 -20.03 -8.44
C GLY A 457 -4.75 -21.45 -8.22
N SER A 458 -5.37 -22.44 -8.87
CA SER A 458 -5.14 -23.87 -8.63
C SER A 458 -4.68 -24.58 -9.90
N SER A 459 -4.27 -25.84 -9.78
CA SER A 459 -3.93 -26.70 -10.92
C SER A 459 -5.13 -27.05 -11.82
N ASP A 460 -6.36 -26.81 -11.35
CA ASP A 460 -7.57 -26.97 -12.14
C ASP A 460 -8.08 -25.62 -12.65
N CYS A 461 -7.81 -25.36 -13.92
CA CYS A 461 -8.30 -24.19 -14.64
C CYS A 461 -9.40 -24.54 -15.65
N THR A 462 -10.01 -25.73 -15.55
CA THR A 462 -10.93 -26.25 -16.58
C THR A 462 -12.34 -25.66 -16.49
N ALA A 463 -12.80 -25.28 -15.30
CA ALA A 463 -14.10 -24.64 -15.06
C ALA A 463 -14.01 -23.63 -13.91
N TYR A 464 -14.86 -22.59 -13.92
CA TYR A 464 -14.91 -21.57 -12.87
C TYR A 464 -15.31 -22.16 -11.51
N HIS A 465 -14.53 -21.85 -10.48
CA HIS A 465 -14.83 -22.20 -9.10
C HIS A 465 -15.34 -20.96 -8.37
N GLY A 466 -16.66 -20.87 -8.22
CA GLY A 466 -17.27 -19.85 -7.37
C GLY A 466 -16.97 -20.06 -5.88
N PRO A 467 -17.56 -19.20 -5.03
CA PRO A 467 -17.64 -19.42 -3.58
C PRO A 467 -18.18 -20.83 -3.29
N ASN A 468 -17.49 -21.61 -2.43
CA ASN A 468 -17.75 -23.04 -2.24
C ASN A 468 -18.48 -23.38 -0.92
N GLY A 469 -18.73 -22.39 -0.07
CA GLY A 469 -19.35 -22.49 1.25
C GLY A 469 -18.42 -23.02 2.34
N VAL A 470 -17.11 -23.05 2.11
CA VAL A 470 -16.08 -23.57 3.01
C VAL A 470 -14.95 -22.54 3.14
N TRP A 471 -14.51 -22.27 4.36
CA TRP A 471 -13.36 -21.41 4.57
C TRP A 471 -12.08 -22.05 4.04
N ASP A 472 -11.39 -21.34 3.14
CA ASP A 472 -10.15 -21.80 2.52
C ASP A 472 -8.91 -21.16 3.19
N SER A 473 -8.04 -21.98 3.79
CA SER A 473 -6.77 -21.53 4.41
C SER A 473 -5.66 -21.15 3.42
N ASP A 474 -5.82 -21.56 2.15
CA ASP A 474 -4.89 -21.24 1.06
C ASP A 474 -5.61 -21.17 -0.28
N ARG A 475 -5.92 -19.94 -0.70
CA ARG A 475 -6.61 -19.62 -1.94
C ARG A 475 -6.00 -18.37 -2.59
N THR A 476 -6.26 -18.19 -3.88
CA THR A 476 -6.00 -16.90 -4.53
C THR A 476 -7.10 -15.93 -4.16
N LEU A 477 -6.77 -15.04 -3.24
CA LEU A 477 -7.60 -13.92 -2.83
C LEU A 477 -7.56 -12.85 -3.92
N TRP A 478 -8.64 -12.08 -4.02
CA TRP A 478 -8.68 -10.93 -4.90
C TRP A 478 -9.56 -9.82 -4.35
N VAL A 479 -9.23 -8.60 -4.77
CA VAL A 479 -10.00 -7.40 -4.47
C VAL A 479 -10.09 -6.54 -5.74
N PRO A 480 -11.29 -6.02 -6.08
CA PRO A 480 -11.44 -5.05 -7.15
C PRO A 480 -11.17 -3.62 -6.66
N THR A 481 -10.82 -2.75 -7.60
CA THR A 481 -10.94 -1.30 -7.52
C THR A 481 -11.34 -0.79 -8.89
N TRP A 482 -11.87 0.43 -8.93
CA TRP A 482 -12.30 1.03 -10.19
C TRP A 482 -11.56 2.32 -10.50
N VAL A 483 -11.55 2.66 -11.78
CA VAL A 483 -11.18 3.98 -12.31
C VAL A 483 -12.21 4.33 -13.38
N VAL A 484 -12.56 5.60 -13.52
CA VAL A 484 -13.54 6.08 -14.52
C VAL A 484 -12.84 6.94 -15.56
N PHE A 485 -13.14 6.67 -16.82
CA PHE A 485 -12.65 7.44 -17.96
C PHE A 485 -13.66 8.51 -18.37
N THR A 486 -13.43 9.74 -17.98
CA THR A 486 -14.35 10.84 -18.33
C THR A 486 -13.76 11.76 -19.37
N ALA A 487 -14.63 12.57 -19.97
CA ALA A 487 -14.16 13.65 -20.82
C ALA A 487 -13.49 14.76 -19.99
N ALA A 488 -12.40 15.33 -20.53
CA ALA A 488 -11.91 16.62 -20.05
C ALA A 488 -12.98 17.71 -20.23
N ALA A 489 -12.78 18.85 -19.58
CA ALA A 489 -13.77 19.93 -19.54
C ALA A 489 -14.40 20.27 -20.90
N GLY A 490 -13.67 20.23 -22.03
CA GLY A 490 -14.19 20.54 -23.38
C GLY A 490 -15.04 19.46 -24.06
N GLY A 491 -15.11 18.25 -23.51
CA GLY A 491 -16.03 17.20 -23.93
C GLY A 491 -17.27 17.11 -23.04
N VAL A 492 -17.36 17.94 -22.00
CA VAL A 492 -18.50 17.98 -21.08
C VAL A 492 -19.65 18.77 -21.73
N SER A 493 -20.82 18.15 -21.77
CA SER A 493 -22.09 18.80 -22.11
C SER A 493 -22.57 19.65 -20.94
N VAL A 494 -22.80 20.93 -21.21
CA VAL A 494 -23.40 21.86 -20.25
C VAL A 494 -24.86 22.03 -20.59
N SER A 495 -25.74 21.83 -19.61
CA SER A 495 -27.19 22.00 -19.80
C SER A 495 -27.75 22.85 -18.68
N VAL A 496 -28.51 23.88 -19.08
CA VAL A 496 -29.20 24.79 -18.16
C VAL A 496 -30.68 24.40 -18.12
N ASP A 497 -31.20 24.16 -16.93
CA ASP A 497 -32.62 23.90 -16.73
C ASP A 497 -33.47 25.10 -17.18
N PRO A 498 -34.77 24.90 -17.47
CA PRO A 498 -35.69 26.00 -17.69
C PRO A 498 -35.66 26.99 -16.51
N TRP A 499 -35.67 28.29 -16.82
CA TRP A 499 -35.75 29.32 -15.80
C TRP A 499 -37.12 29.31 -15.11
N VAL A 500 -37.12 29.30 -13.78
CA VAL A 500 -38.32 29.25 -12.94
C VAL A 500 -38.44 30.53 -12.11
N PRO A 501 -39.60 31.20 -12.08
CA PRO A 501 -39.84 32.35 -11.21
C PRO A 501 -39.70 32.00 -9.72
N GLY A 502 -39.11 32.90 -8.93
CA GLY A 502 -38.94 32.71 -7.48
C GLY A 502 -40.26 32.64 -6.70
N SER A 503 -41.30 33.33 -7.17
CA SER A 503 -42.66 33.21 -6.65
C SER A 503 -43.73 33.53 -7.71
N CYS A 504 -44.96 33.05 -7.50
CA CYS A 504 -46.13 33.46 -8.30
C CYS A 504 -46.45 34.96 -8.15
N ALA A 505 -46.06 35.58 -7.02
CA ALA A 505 -46.27 37.01 -6.74
C ALA A 505 -45.44 37.89 -7.68
N ASP A 506 -44.23 37.46 -8.06
CA ASP A 506 -43.35 38.21 -8.97
C ASP A 506 -43.96 38.43 -10.37
N TYR A 507 -44.89 37.55 -10.76
CA TYR A 507 -45.62 37.60 -12.02
C TYR A 507 -47.00 38.28 -11.90
N THR A 508 -47.63 38.23 -10.72
CA THR A 508 -49.02 38.65 -10.49
C THR A 508 -49.14 40.03 -9.85
N ASP A 509 -48.12 40.50 -9.14
CA ASP A 509 -48.08 41.83 -8.51
C ASP A 509 -47.17 42.80 -9.29
N ASN A 510 -47.78 43.60 -10.15
CA ASN A 510 -47.13 44.76 -10.79
C ASN A 510 -47.27 46.04 -9.94
N ASN A 511 -47.89 45.98 -8.76
CA ASN A 511 -48.13 47.15 -7.90
C ASN A 511 -47.04 47.37 -6.83
N GLY A 512 -46.10 46.45 -6.63
CA GLY A 512 -44.94 46.63 -5.74
C GLY A 512 -43.63 46.91 -6.47
N SER A 513 -42.80 47.82 -5.94
CA SER A 513 -41.39 48.05 -6.37
C SER A 513 -40.44 46.93 -5.92
N PHE A 514 -40.84 45.67 -6.10
CA PHE A 514 -39.99 44.52 -5.75
C PHE A 514 -39.19 44.07 -6.98
N PRO A 515 -37.88 43.77 -6.81
CA PRO A 515 -37.08 43.18 -7.88
C PRO A 515 -37.62 41.79 -8.21
N SER A 516 -37.78 41.47 -9.50
CA SER A 516 -38.21 40.13 -9.93
C SER A 516 -37.02 39.18 -9.94
N ILE A 517 -37.23 37.97 -9.41
CA ILE A 517 -36.20 36.93 -9.33
C ILE A 517 -36.61 35.72 -10.18
N ILE A 518 -35.68 35.23 -11.00
CA ILE A 518 -35.78 33.93 -11.65
C ILE A 518 -34.58 33.08 -11.28
N THR A 519 -34.78 31.77 -11.21
CA THR A 519 -33.75 30.81 -10.83
C THR A 519 -33.64 29.68 -11.85
N THR A 520 -32.45 29.12 -11.99
CA THR A 520 -32.22 27.88 -12.74
C THR A 520 -31.08 27.09 -12.13
N ARG A 521 -30.90 25.85 -12.57
CA ARG A 521 -29.77 25.00 -12.22
C ARG A 521 -29.02 24.61 -13.48
N VAL A 522 -27.73 24.35 -13.34
CA VAL A 522 -26.87 23.92 -14.44
C VAL A 522 -26.25 22.58 -14.10
N ARG A 523 -26.40 21.64 -15.03
CA ARG A 523 -25.75 20.33 -15.00
C ARG A 523 -24.58 20.27 -15.98
N PHE A 524 -23.56 19.52 -15.58
CA PHE A 524 -22.32 19.30 -16.31
C PHE A 524 -22.07 17.79 -16.36
N LEU A 525 -22.27 17.20 -17.54
CA LEU A 525 -22.12 15.75 -17.76
C LEU A 525 -21.42 15.51 -19.09
N ASP A 526 -20.53 14.53 -19.17
CA ASP A 526 -19.96 14.09 -20.43
C ASP A 526 -20.98 13.23 -21.25
N PRO A 527 -20.63 12.76 -22.46
CA PRO A 527 -21.54 11.95 -23.29
C PRO A 527 -22.00 10.64 -22.64
N TRP A 528 -21.29 10.13 -21.64
CA TRP A 528 -21.64 8.93 -20.87
C TRP A 528 -22.32 9.26 -19.56
N LEU A 529 -22.76 10.51 -19.38
CA LEU A 529 -23.45 10.97 -18.19
C LEU A 529 -22.57 10.92 -16.93
N ASN A 530 -21.25 11.01 -17.07
CA ASN A 530 -20.32 11.17 -15.96
C ASN A 530 -20.01 12.63 -15.68
N VAL A 531 -19.79 12.96 -14.40
CA VAL A 531 -19.36 14.31 -14.00
C VAL A 531 -17.87 14.55 -14.32
N PRO A 532 -17.45 15.81 -14.49
CA PRO A 532 -16.06 16.15 -14.83
C PRO A 532 -15.04 15.70 -13.78
N THR A 533 -13.75 15.73 -14.13
CA THR A 533 -12.67 15.33 -13.21
C THR A 533 -12.28 16.42 -12.20
N ILE A 534 -11.57 15.99 -11.16
CA ILE A 534 -10.95 16.85 -10.15
C ILE A 534 -10.15 18.01 -10.79
N GLY A 535 -10.32 19.21 -10.23
CA GLY A 535 -9.68 20.43 -10.73
C GLY A 535 -10.49 21.18 -11.80
N THR A 536 -11.66 20.67 -12.18
CA THR A 536 -12.64 21.42 -12.97
C THR A 536 -13.22 22.56 -12.12
N THR A 537 -13.30 23.75 -12.72
CA THR A 537 -13.92 24.93 -12.12
C THR A 537 -15.14 25.37 -12.93
N TYR A 538 -16.17 25.85 -12.25
CA TYR A 538 -17.45 26.21 -12.85
C TYR A 538 -17.72 27.70 -12.70
N ALA A 539 -18.18 28.35 -13.77
CA ALA A 539 -18.54 29.76 -13.73
C ALA A 539 -19.76 30.04 -14.59
N ALA A 540 -20.51 31.10 -14.24
CA ALA A 540 -21.55 31.66 -15.09
C ALA A 540 -21.49 33.18 -15.04
N THR A 541 -21.64 33.83 -16.19
CA THR A 541 -21.57 35.28 -16.34
C THR A 541 -22.65 35.80 -17.27
N LEU A 542 -23.11 37.04 -17.08
CA LEU A 542 -24.00 37.70 -18.03
C LEU A 542 -23.21 38.17 -19.25
N LYS A 543 -23.72 37.92 -20.46
CA LYS A 543 -23.09 38.47 -21.67
C LYS A 543 -23.28 39.98 -21.73
N THR A 544 -22.28 40.68 -22.27
CA THR A 544 -22.24 42.15 -22.39
C THR A 544 -23.39 42.75 -23.21
N THR A 545 -24.05 41.94 -24.05
CA THR A 545 -25.23 42.34 -24.84
C THR A 545 -26.54 42.31 -24.04
N THR A 546 -26.48 41.91 -22.78
CA THR A 546 -27.65 41.83 -21.90
C THR A 546 -28.07 43.23 -21.42
N PRO A 547 -29.37 43.51 -21.28
CA PRO A 547 -29.84 44.79 -20.74
C PRO A 547 -29.18 45.15 -19.40
N ALA A 548 -28.94 46.45 -19.20
CA ALA A 548 -28.46 46.97 -17.92
C ALA A 548 -29.43 46.61 -16.77
N GLY A 549 -28.96 46.65 -15.52
CA GLY A 549 -29.78 46.44 -14.31
C GLY A 549 -30.13 44.99 -13.97
N LEU A 550 -29.60 44.01 -14.72
CA LEU A 550 -29.63 42.60 -14.34
C LEU A 550 -28.40 42.25 -13.50
N THR A 551 -28.61 41.50 -12.43
CA THR A 551 -27.54 40.97 -11.58
C THR A 551 -27.67 39.45 -11.50
N LEU A 552 -26.64 38.74 -11.95
CA LEU A 552 -26.55 37.29 -11.85
C LEU A 552 -25.75 36.92 -10.60
N THR A 553 -26.35 36.11 -9.74
CA THR A 553 -25.70 35.48 -8.59
C THR A 553 -25.56 33.99 -8.86
N THR A 554 -24.35 33.48 -8.70
CA THR A 554 -24.04 32.06 -8.79
C THR A 554 -23.96 31.46 -7.39
N THR A 555 -24.52 30.27 -7.24
CA THR A 555 -24.43 29.44 -6.03
C THR A 555 -23.87 28.07 -6.43
N GLY A 556 -23.15 27.42 -5.52
CA GLY A 556 -22.37 26.22 -5.84
C GLY A 556 -21.04 26.58 -6.52
N GLY A 557 -20.62 25.75 -7.48
CA GLY A 557 -19.36 25.94 -8.19
C GLY A 557 -18.11 25.61 -7.38
N ASN A 558 -18.26 24.76 -6.35
CA ASN A 558 -17.12 24.22 -5.62
C ASN A 558 -16.19 23.48 -6.59
N PRO A 559 -14.87 23.46 -6.34
CA PRO A 559 -13.94 22.62 -7.09
C PRO A 559 -14.41 21.16 -7.09
N GLU A 560 -14.35 20.53 -8.25
CA GLU A 560 -14.72 19.14 -8.39
C GLU A 560 -13.79 18.25 -7.55
N LEU A 561 -14.38 17.29 -6.84
CA LEU A 561 -13.64 16.29 -6.06
C LEU A 561 -13.33 15.08 -6.93
N ASP A 562 -12.35 14.27 -6.51
CA ASP A 562 -12.13 12.98 -7.15
C ASP A 562 -13.26 12.00 -6.74
N ASN A 563 -13.89 11.37 -7.74
CA ASN A 563 -15.10 10.58 -7.59
C ASN A 563 -15.13 9.46 -8.65
N PHE A 564 -16.10 8.55 -8.59
CA PHE A 564 -16.31 7.57 -9.66
C PHE A 564 -17.22 8.15 -10.75
N GLY A 565 -16.89 9.34 -11.26
CA GLY A 565 -17.79 10.06 -12.17
C GLY A 565 -19.14 10.29 -11.51
N SER A 566 -20.22 9.84 -12.16
CA SER A 566 -21.58 9.95 -11.60
C SER A 566 -21.97 8.78 -10.69
N MET A 567 -21.05 7.88 -10.34
CA MET A 567 -21.34 6.62 -9.67
C MET A 567 -20.98 6.66 -8.18
N ASP A 568 -21.76 5.94 -7.37
CA ASP A 568 -21.44 5.57 -5.99
C ASP A 568 -21.22 4.04 -5.93
N VAL A 569 -20.10 3.59 -6.51
CA VAL A 569 -19.73 2.17 -6.54
C VAL A 569 -19.01 1.76 -5.25
N SER A 570 -19.32 0.56 -4.76
CA SER A 570 -18.74 -0.02 -3.56
C SER A 570 -18.66 -1.53 -3.68
N TRP A 571 -17.78 -2.16 -2.90
CA TRP A 571 -17.66 -3.61 -2.82
C TRP A 571 -18.05 -4.06 -1.43
N GLU A 572 -19.21 -4.68 -1.31
CA GLU A 572 -19.91 -4.84 -0.04
C GLU A 572 -20.02 -6.31 0.36
N ARG A 573 -19.82 -6.57 1.65
CA ARG A 573 -19.95 -7.91 2.23
C ARG A 573 -21.42 -8.18 2.58
N VAL A 574 -22.02 -9.16 1.92
CA VAL A 574 -23.43 -9.55 2.09
C VAL A 574 -23.56 -11.02 2.49
N SER A 575 -24.74 -11.41 2.97
CA SER A 575 -25.02 -12.82 3.25
C SER A 575 -25.04 -13.64 1.95
N ALA A 576 -24.34 -14.77 1.92
CA ALA A 576 -24.41 -15.71 0.80
C ALA A 576 -25.81 -16.34 0.65
N ALA A 577 -26.52 -16.54 1.77
CA ALA A 577 -27.87 -17.12 1.78
C ALA A 577 -28.93 -16.12 1.30
N ASN A 578 -28.71 -14.83 1.54
CA ASN A 578 -29.56 -13.75 1.05
C ASN A 578 -28.75 -12.47 0.79
N PRO A 579 -28.34 -12.22 -0.46
CA PRO A 579 -27.51 -11.06 -0.81
C PRO A 579 -28.16 -9.68 -0.59
N THR A 580 -29.46 -9.62 -0.27
CA THR A 580 -30.17 -8.37 0.08
C THR A 580 -30.02 -7.98 1.57
N LYS A 581 -29.12 -8.66 2.30
CA LYS A 581 -28.93 -8.51 3.74
C LYS A 581 -27.45 -8.45 4.09
N ASP A 582 -27.18 -7.78 5.21
CA ASP A 582 -25.86 -7.74 5.85
C ASP A 582 -25.38 -9.15 6.19
N CYS A 583 -24.07 -9.36 6.07
CA CYS A 583 -23.47 -10.60 6.53
C CYS A 583 -23.37 -10.62 8.07
N THR A 584 -24.33 -11.32 8.69
CA THR A 584 -24.38 -11.60 10.12
C THR A 584 -24.75 -13.05 10.36
N VAL A 585 -24.48 -13.56 11.56
CA VAL A 585 -24.80 -14.95 11.94
C VAL A 585 -26.30 -15.24 11.78
N ALA A 586 -27.16 -14.23 11.93
CA ALA A 586 -28.61 -14.39 11.78
C ALA A 586 -29.07 -14.49 10.32
N ASN A 587 -28.30 -13.93 9.38
CA ASN A 587 -28.67 -13.86 7.98
C ASN A 587 -27.94 -14.89 7.11
N THR A 588 -26.92 -15.58 7.65
CA THR A 588 -26.10 -16.56 6.93
C THR A 588 -26.45 -17.99 7.30
N THR A 589 -26.09 -18.92 6.41
CA THR A 589 -26.05 -20.35 6.70
C THR A 589 -24.60 -20.73 6.93
N ASN A 590 -24.26 -21.33 8.08
CA ASN A 590 -22.89 -21.70 8.47
C ASN A 590 -21.88 -20.54 8.44
N GLY A 591 -22.33 -19.29 8.58
CA GLY A 591 -21.46 -18.12 8.62
C GLY A 591 -20.93 -17.62 7.27
N VAL A 592 -21.39 -18.18 6.15
CA VAL A 592 -20.87 -17.84 4.81
C VAL A 592 -21.33 -16.45 4.37
N CYS A 593 -20.36 -15.56 4.13
CA CYS A 593 -20.53 -14.27 3.44
C CYS A 593 -19.98 -14.36 2.02
N ILE A 594 -20.49 -13.51 1.12
CA ILE A 594 -19.87 -13.21 -0.16
C ILE A 594 -19.70 -11.69 -0.30
N THR A 595 -18.92 -11.26 -1.28
CA THR A 595 -18.79 -9.85 -1.66
C THR A 595 -19.53 -9.58 -2.97
N LYS A 596 -20.16 -8.42 -3.07
CA LYS A 596 -20.87 -7.96 -4.27
C LYS A 596 -20.51 -6.52 -4.63
N THR A 597 -20.59 -6.22 -5.91
CA THR A 597 -20.45 -4.86 -6.44
C THR A 597 -21.79 -4.16 -6.33
N GLU A 598 -21.81 -3.05 -5.59
CA GLU A 598 -23.01 -2.32 -5.24
C GLU A 598 -22.94 -0.89 -5.79
N PHE A 599 -23.96 -0.51 -6.54
CA PHE A 599 -24.11 0.85 -7.09
C PHE A 599 -25.19 1.61 -6.32
N GLY A 600 -24.80 2.66 -5.62
CA GLY A 600 -25.68 3.52 -4.84
C GLY A 600 -26.43 4.54 -5.68
N GLY A 601 -26.31 5.81 -5.29
CA GLY A 601 -26.93 6.91 -6.03
C GLY A 601 -26.17 7.27 -7.31
N TRP A 602 -26.87 7.91 -8.24
CA TRP A 602 -26.28 8.48 -9.46
C TRP A 602 -26.22 10.00 -9.35
N ASP A 603 -25.06 10.61 -9.53
CA ASP A 603 -24.92 12.07 -9.55
C ASP A 603 -25.60 12.64 -10.81
N SER A 604 -26.56 13.53 -10.56
CA SER A 604 -27.28 14.29 -11.60
C SER A 604 -26.44 15.35 -12.34
N GLY A 605 -25.22 15.63 -11.87
CA GLY A 605 -24.28 16.57 -12.48
C GLY A 605 -24.57 18.05 -12.19
N TYR A 606 -25.52 18.39 -11.32
CA TYR A 606 -25.78 19.78 -10.96
C TYR A 606 -24.60 20.36 -10.16
N ARG A 607 -24.03 21.46 -10.66
CA ARG A 607 -22.90 22.15 -10.01
C ARG A 607 -23.16 23.62 -9.75
N LEU A 608 -24.02 24.26 -10.54
CA LEU A 608 -24.39 25.67 -10.35
C LEU A 608 -25.89 25.82 -10.13
N GLY A 609 -26.25 26.63 -9.14
CA GLY A 609 -27.56 27.28 -9.05
C GLY A 609 -27.40 28.74 -9.46
N LEU A 610 -28.24 29.21 -10.36
CA LEU A 610 -28.19 30.57 -10.89
C LEU A 610 -29.43 31.34 -10.45
N VAL A 611 -29.21 32.53 -9.90
CA VAL A 611 -30.27 33.46 -9.50
C VAL A 611 -30.06 34.75 -10.28
N LEU A 612 -31.04 35.12 -11.10
CA LEU A 612 -31.03 36.37 -11.83
C LEU A 612 -32.03 37.35 -11.22
N LEU A 613 -31.54 38.52 -10.83
CA LEU A 613 -32.33 39.61 -10.27
C LEU A 613 -32.42 40.74 -11.30
N ASN A 614 -33.64 41.23 -11.54
CA ASN A 614 -33.88 42.42 -12.35
C ASN A 614 -34.25 43.62 -11.46
N ALA A 615 -33.34 44.58 -11.33
CA ALA A 615 -33.54 45.80 -10.55
C ALA A 615 -34.19 46.95 -11.35
N ASN A 616 -34.31 46.81 -12.67
CA ASN A 616 -34.86 47.84 -13.56
C ASN A 616 -36.40 47.84 -13.63
N LYS A 617 -37.09 47.10 -12.75
CA LYS A 617 -38.55 47.07 -12.75
C LYS A 617 -39.11 48.42 -12.25
N THR A 618 -39.57 49.30 -13.14
CA THR A 618 -40.47 50.42 -12.74
C THR A 618 -41.93 49.96 -12.85
N PRO A 619 -42.77 50.16 -11.82
CA PRO A 619 -44.14 49.62 -11.82
C PRO A 619 -45.12 50.54 -12.56
N PRO A 620 -45.91 50.03 -13.52
CA PRO A 620 -47.21 50.61 -13.85
C PRO A 620 -48.35 49.85 -13.13
N VAL A 621 -49.39 50.60 -12.77
CA VAL A 621 -50.61 50.13 -12.06
C VAL A 621 -51.23 48.91 -12.79
N ALA A 622 -51.38 47.78 -12.10
CA ALA A 622 -52.00 46.58 -12.66
C ALA A 622 -53.49 46.41 -12.35
N VAL A 623 -54.19 45.76 -13.28
CA VAL A 623 -55.58 45.29 -13.19
C VAL A 623 -55.61 43.90 -12.51
N PRO A 624 -56.44 43.67 -11.45
CA PRO A 624 -56.49 42.40 -10.72
C PRO A 624 -56.97 41.20 -11.57
N GLY A 625 -56.40 40.00 -11.33
CA GLY A 625 -57.04 38.72 -11.69
C GLY A 625 -56.33 37.74 -12.65
N HIS A 626 -55.00 37.79 -12.83
CA HIS A 626 -54.29 36.91 -13.78
C HIS A 626 -53.68 35.65 -13.14
N ALA A 627 -53.72 34.52 -13.85
CA ALA A 627 -53.16 33.24 -13.42
C ALA A 627 -51.66 33.13 -13.72
N CYS A 628 -50.90 32.37 -12.89
CA CYS A 628 -49.46 32.20 -13.05
C CYS A 628 -49.08 31.51 -14.37
N GLY A 629 -48.06 32.02 -15.07
CA GLY A 629 -47.38 31.31 -16.17
C GLY A 629 -47.59 31.84 -17.59
N THR A 630 -48.45 32.84 -17.80
CA THR A 630 -48.68 33.45 -19.12
C THR A 630 -48.47 34.96 -19.08
N PRO A 631 -47.59 35.55 -19.92
CA PRO A 631 -47.38 36.99 -19.98
C PRO A 631 -48.69 37.73 -20.18
N THR A 632 -48.95 38.74 -19.34
CA THR A 632 -50.09 39.63 -19.52
C THR A 632 -49.98 40.30 -20.88
N ALA A 633 -51.07 40.35 -21.66
CA ALA A 633 -51.08 41.08 -22.93
C ALA A 633 -50.65 42.55 -22.69
N GLY A 634 -49.50 42.95 -23.23
CA GLY A 634 -48.89 44.27 -23.00
C GLY A 634 -47.53 44.26 -22.27
N THR A 635 -47.06 43.13 -21.73
CA THR A 635 -45.67 43.00 -21.23
C THR A 635 -44.69 42.74 -22.38
N ALA A 636 -43.64 43.54 -22.50
CA ALA A 636 -42.52 43.25 -23.38
C ALA A 636 -41.58 42.23 -22.70
N ALA A 637 -41.40 41.06 -23.31
CA ALA A 637 -40.40 40.11 -22.85
C ALA A 637 -39.01 40.60 -23.28
N THR A 638 -38.14 40.90 -22.32
CA THR A 638 -36.75 41.22 -22.63
C THR A 638 -35.90 39.97 -22.43
N GLY A 639 -35.07 39.67 -23.42
CA GLY A 639 -34.16 38.53 -23.38
C GLY A 639 -32.87 38.87 -22.61
N PHE A 640 -32.29 37.85 -21.99
CA PHE A 640 -30.92 37.88 -21.49
C PHE A 640 -30.18 36.64 -21.94
N THR A 641 -28.85 36.75 -21.97
CA THR A 641 -27.98 35.61 -22.26
C THR A 641 -26.92 35.50 -21.19
N ILE A 642 -26.75 34.30 -20.66
CA ILE A 642 -25.62 33.97 -19.81
C ILE A 642 -24.63 33.11 -20.60
N ASP A 643 -23.35 33.22 -20.24
CA ASP A 643 -22.32 32.26 -20.63
C ASP A 643 -22.00 31.41 -19.41
N VAL A 644 -22.07 30.09 -19.56
CA VAL A 644 -21.75 29.13 -18.51
C VAL A 644 -20.59 28.28 -18.95
N THR A 645 -19.58 28.14 -18.10
CA THR A 645 -18.31 27.48 -18.44
C THR A 645 -17.89 26.44 -17.43
N ALA A 646 -17.28 25.36 -17.91
CA ALA A 646 -16.47 24.43 -17.12
C ALA A 646 -15.03 24.50 -17.64
N THR A 647 -14.07 24.74 -16.76
CA THR A 647 -12.68 25.04 -17.13
C THR A 647 -11.70 24.15 -16.39
N GLN A 648 -10.74 23.60 -17.16
CA GLN A 648 -9.52 22.95 -16.71
C GLN A 648 -8.30 23.70 -17.30
N PRO A 649 -7.06 23.47 -16.82
CA PRO A 649 -5.87 24.23 -17.21
C PRO A 649 -5.64 24.41 -18.73
N HIS A 650 -6.16 23.51 -19.56
CA HIS A 650 -5.97 23.54 -21.01
C HIS A 650 -7.26 23.42 -21.85
N VAL A 651 -8.43 23.30 -21.23
CA VAL A 651 -9.69 23.07 -21.95
C VAL A 651 -10.87 23.77 -21.26
N THR A 652 -11.78 24.35 -22.04
CA THR A 652 -13.00 24.98 -21.53
C THR A 652 -14.20 24.56 -22.37
N SER A 653 -15.21 23.97 -21.72
CA SER A 653 -16.56 23.89 -22.30
C SER A 653 -17.34 25.14 -21.95
N HIS A 654 -18.16 25.60 -22.88
CA HIS A 654 -19.05 26.73 -22.66
C HIS A 654 -20.39 26.52 -23.35
N ILE A 655 -21.46 27.06 -22.75
CA ILE A 655 -22.77 27.18 -23.39
C ILE A 655 -23.35 28.57 -23.14
N GLY A 656 -23.88 29.17 -24.21
CA GLY A 656 -24.74 30.33 -24.10
C GLY A 656 -26.17 29.88 -23.80
N ALA A 657 -26.73 30.27 -22.67
CA ALA A 657 -28.13 30.00 -22.34
C ALA A 657 -28.95 31.29 -22.39
N PHE A 658 -30.11 31.21 -23.03
CA PHE A 658 -31.05 32.31 -23.19
C PHE A 658 -32.22 32.15 -22.21
N GLY A 659 -32.68 33.26 -21.65
CA GLY A 659 -33.93 33.32 -20.91
C GLY A 659 -34.66 34.63 -21.19
N THR A 660 -35.92 34.69 -20.77
CA THR A 660 -36.74 35.90 -20.87
C THR A 660 -37.28 36.29 -19.51
N PHE A 661 -37.44 37.59 -19.31
CA PHE A 661 -38.24 38.14 -18.22
C PHE A 661 -39.32 39.03 -18.81
N ALA A 662 -40.51 38.98 -18.20
CA ALA A 662 -41.57 39.93 -18.52
C ALA A 662 -41.27 41.27 -17.83
N TYR A 663 -41.30 42.35 -18.60
CA TYR A 663 -41.27 43.71 -18.08
C TYR A 663 -42.31 44.57 -18.82
N VAL A 664 -42.84 45.61 -18.20
CA VAL A 664 -43.73 46.58 -18.85
C VAL A 664 -42.91 47.85 -19.08
N PRO A 665 -42.75 48.34 -20.33
CA PRO A 665 -41.89 49.48 -20.64
C PRO A 665 -42.22 50.75 -19.85
#